data_AF-A0A1W1UVQ7-F1
#
_entry.id   AF-A0A1W1UVQ7-F1
#
_cell.length_a   1.000
_cell.length_b   1.000
_cell.length_c   1.000
_cell.angle_alpha   90.00
_cell.angle_beta   90.00
_cell.angle_gamma   90.00
#
_symmetry.space_group_name_H-M   'P 1'
#
loop_
_entity.id
_entity.type
_entity.pdbx_description
1 polymer ?
#
loop_
_entity_poly.entity_id
_entity_poly.type
_entity_poly.pdbx_seq_one_letter_code
_entity_poly.pdbx_strand_id
1 'polypeptide(L)'
;MAIRIVKLNQITLTVLCALSAASFNANADAITDKLDFSKSDSILSDRVFYQIGGGTGYMAPPTRNNMRVVELGIGWKANLMCGNFDIKTTIKNQLNGITEGFKDLMGNVIESAKGAVASMPAMILQRANPQLYDLITNGVYQGKIDFNNLKTSCEEMAHKLADATLGGKWGQAADLESYKNITSSQPDASKAKKELDDKQGKEGKSWVGNQKKGGQGQEPIKIVEDIAKAGYNLLNQRGVLESNSVSASNCQGALCQTWDNPQEAANWLTSVIGEQSISTCKVDCGTKNSSKAGVGLTPKIEDENIKTVAKLQQVLNADIPATQTLAELGSATVPVTRGLIEALREDPDVEVLSQRLSSEIAVSKTIEKMLLARRSVLAGMREPNVAQDADAQAELEKVLTLIDREISQVKLEMDMQKSIMSNTASVILQNKQHREAAAGAYSTPQDSMDKRINDLEKGEPGAADMQPSQGISLPRKNIILGVPSVSNITPYMPSFTGNSGSGGATGSYNGSIPNSSITAKTKQEFIAQALPAAKEIEKKWGVPAEVVIAQAALESGWGQHVKGNAYFGVKGTGSSGSVNFATHEVINGQKVGIRDNFAAYGGFGEAADGYGAFLTKNKRYRNAFNYKDDPVAFAREVAKAGYATDPNYADTLTKIIRGNKLDQIM
;
A
#
# COMPACT_ATOMS: atom_id res chain seq x y z
N MET A 1 20.30 -62.56 -54.28
CA MET A 1 21.13 -62.28 -55.47
C MET A 1 22.39 -61.56 -55.00
N ALA A 2 23.55 -62.01 -55.48
CA ALA A 2 24.94 -61.75 -55.04
C ALA A 2 25.32 -60.27 -54.79
N ILE A 3 25.97 -59.93 -53.67
CA ILE A 3 27.44 -59.79 -53.40
C ILE A 3 28.13 -58.70 -54.24
N ARG A 4 28.73 -57.69 -53.57
CA ARG A 4 30.20 -57.45 -53.58
C ARG A 4 30.65 -56.29 -52.66
N ILE A 5 31.52 -56.66 -51.71
CA ILE A 5 32.55 -55.85 -51.06
C ILE A 5 33.83 -55.96 -51.91
N VAL A 6 34.58 -54.86 -52.13
CA VAL A 6 36.02 -54.82 -52.46
C VAL A 6 36.56 -53.47 -51.93
N LYS A 7 37.29 -53.36 -50.80
CA LYS A 7 38.72 -53.59 -50.48
C LYS A 7 39.75 -52.77 -51.29
N LEU A 8 40.59 -51.99 -50.60
CA LEU A 8 42.05 -51.81 -50.86
C LEU A 8 42.69 -51.09 -49.63
N ASN A 9 43.31 -51.79 -48.67
CA ASN A 9 44.72 -52.24 -48.51
C ASN A 9 45.75 -51.08 -48.33
N GLN A 10 46.23 -50.83 -47.10
CA GLN A 10 47.48 -51.27 -46.43
C GLN A 10 48.73 -50.36 -46.69
N ILE A 11 49.26 -49.71 -45.63
CA ILE A 11 50.59 -49.93 -44.98
C ILE A 11 51.78 -49.50 -45.89
N THR A 12 52.66 -48.52 -45.61
CA THR A 12 53.70 -48.34 -44.56
C THR A 12 54.43 -47.00 -44.85
N LEU A 13 54.73 -46.13 -43.86
CA LEU A 13 56.05 -45.90 -43.20
C LEU A 13 57.15 -45.41 -44.18
N THR A 14 57.78 -44.22 -44.11
CA THR A 14 58.67 -43.60 -43.09
C THR A 14 59.08 -42.20 -43.64
N VAL A 15 59.38 -41.13 -42.89
CA VAL A 15 60.67 -40.80 -42.23
C VAL A 15 60.60 -39.36 -41.65
N LEU A 16 60.92 -39.26 -40.35
CA LEU A 16 61.60 -38.18 -39.57
C LEU A 16 61.06 -36.75 -39.33
N CYS A 17 61.22 -36.42 -38.04
CA CYS A 17 61.58 -35.14 -37.39
C CYS A 17 60.45 -34.10 -37.19
N ALA A 18 59.86 -34.00 -36.01
CA ALA A 18 60.39 -33.49 -34.73
C ALA A 18 60.33 -31.96 -34.60
N LEU A 19 59.53 -31.55 -33.60
CA LEU A 19 59.57 -30.31 -32.82
C LEU A 19 59.17 -28.97 -33.47
N SER A 20 58.03 -28.46 -32.97
CA SER A 20 57.80 -27.09 -32.48
C SER A 20 58.06 -25.90 -33.42
N ALA A 21 57.00 -25.21 -33.84
CA ALA A 21 56.65 -23.86 -33.39
C ALA A 21 55.64 -23.18 -34.34
N ALA A 22 54.72 -22.43 -33.73
CA ALA A 22 53.90 -21.36 -34.32
C ALA A 22 52.80 -21.77 -35.32
N SER A 23 51.61 -22.01 -34.79
CA SER A 23 50.36 -21.71 -35.50
C SER A 23 50.31 -20.21 -35.81
N PHE A 24 50.22 -19.87 -37.09
CA PHE A 24 49.98 -18.50 -37.55
C PHE A 24 48.60 -18.03 -37.11
N ASN A 25 48.58 -16.98 -36.28
CA ASN A 25 47.40 -16.16 -36.02
C ASN A 25 47.07 -15.35 -37.28
N ALA A 26 45.85 -15.49 -37.79
CA ALA A 26 45.21 -14.50 -38.65
C ALA A 26 44.07 -13.87 -37.83
N ASN A 27 44.37 -12.72 -37.23
CA ASN A 27 43.41 -11.85 -36.56
C ASN A 27 42.45 -11.26 -37.61
N ALA A 28 41.22 -11.75 -37.66
CA ALA A 28 40.10 -11.11 -38.35
C ALA A 28 38.95 -10.78 -37.40
N ASP A 29 39.19 -10.79 -36.08
CA ASP A 29 38.21 -10.48 -35.04
C ASP A 29 38.69 -9.30 -34.19
N ALA A 30 38.58 -8.06 -34.69
CA ALA A 30 38.87 -6.88 -33.86
C ALA A 30 38.13 -5.58 -34.21
N ILE A 31 37.24 -5.55 -35.22
CA ILE A 31 36.61 -4.27 -35.63
C ILE A 31 35.07 -4.32 -35.59
N THR A 32 34.43 -5.49 -35.59
CA THR A 32 32.96 -5.61 -35.53
C THR A 32 32.39 -5.61 -34.10
N ASP A 33 33.20 -5.81 -33.07
CA ASP A 33 32.75 -5.89 -31.66
C ASP A 33 32.67 -4.51 -30.96
N LYS A 34 33.11 -3.43 -31.61
CA LYS A 34 33.10 -2.06 -31.06
C LYS A 34 32.02 -1.15 -31.66
N LEU A 35 31.18 -1.67 -32.55
CA LEU A 35 30.02 -0.96 -33.09
C LEU A 35 28.73 -1.77 -32.88
N ASP A 36 28.67 -2.50 -31.76
CA ASP A 36 27.43 -3.12 -31.34
C ASP A 36 26.53 -2.03 -30.73
N PHE A 37 25.82 -1.35 -31.62
CA PHE A 37 24.65 -0.55 -31.30
C PHE A 37 23.61 -1.54 -30.77
N SER A 38 23.74 -1.90 -29.49
CA SER A 38 22.81 -2.74 -28.74
C SER A 38 21.47 -2.00 -28.61
N LYS A 39 20.72 -2.03 -29.70
CA LYS A 39 19.37 -1.52 -29.81
C LYS A 39 18.42 -2.52 -29.14
N SER A 40 18.59 -2.68 -27.83
CA SER A 40 17.55 -3.22 -26.94
C SER A 40 16.73 -2.11 -26.27
N ASP A 41 17.00 -0.84 -26.64
CA ASP A 41 16.20 0.30 -26.24
C ASP A 41 14.75 0.13 -26.73
N SER A 42 13.84 0.21 -25.77
CA SER A 42 12.42 0.30 -26.00
C SER A 42 12.10 1.33 -27.10
N ILE A 43 11.14 1.00 -27.96
CA ILE A 43 10.60 1.91 -28.98
C ILE A 43 10.05 3.22 -28.36
N LEU A 44 9.86 3.26 -27.03
CA LEU A 44 9.58 4.46 -26.26
C LEU A 44 10.83 5.00 -25.55
N SER A 45 11.01 6.31 -25.63
CA SER A 45 11.96 7.05 -24.77
C SER A 45 11.62 6.84 -23.29
N ASP A 46 12.64 6.61 -22.46
CA ASP A 46 12.51 6.50 -20.99
C ASP A 46 11.67 7.64 -20.39
N ARG A 47 11.79 8.86 -20.93
CA ARG A 47 10.96 9.99 -20.46
C ARG A 47 9.48 9.73 -20.69
N VAL A 48 9.10 9.29 -21.88
CA VAL A 48 7.70 8.97 -22.20
C VAL A 48 7.23 7.81 -21.34
N PHE A 49 8.08 6.79 -21.17
CA PHE A 49 7.82 5.63 -20.33
C PHE A 49 7.46 6.03 -18.89
N TYR A 50 8.25 6.88 -18.23
CA TYR A 50 7.93 7.35 -16.86
C TYR A 50 6.80 8.39 -16.80
N GLN A 51 6.60 9.19 -17.86
CA GLN A 51 5.46 10.12 -17.96
C GLN A 51 4.11 9.39 -18.04
N ILE A 52 4.06 8.22 -18.67
CA ILE A 52 2.87 7.35 -18.70
C ILE A 52 2.79 6.40 -17.50
N GLY A 53 3.70 6.52 -16.53
CA GLY A 53 3.68 5.79 -15.27
C GLY A 53 4.79 4.75 -15.09
N GLY A 54 5.58 4.44 -16.11
CA GLY A 54 6.73 3.53 -16.08
C GLY A 54 6.36 2.06 -15.91
N GLY A 55 5.51 1.73 -14.95
CA GLY A 55 5.15 0.36 -14.60
C GLY A 55 4.03 -0.28 -15.41
N THR A 56 3.76 -1.56 -15.14
CA THR A 56 2.51 -2.17 -15.59
C THR A 56 1.35 -1.49 -14.86
N GLY A 57 0.30 -1.07 -15.57
CA GLY A 57 -0.86 -0.39 -14.98
C GLY A 57 -1.69 -1.24 -14.01
N TYR A 58 -1.24 -2.44 -13.68
CA TYR A 58 -1.82 -3.37 -12.74
C TYR A 58 -0.70 -4.14 -12.01
N MET A 59 -0.99 -4.59 -10.78
CA MET A 59 -0.07 -5.44 -10.03
C MET A 59 -0.13 -6.89 -10.51
N ALA A 60 1.00 -7.61 -10.41
CA ALA A 60 1.02 -9.04 -10.65
C ALA A 60 0.01 -9.77 -9.73
N PRO A 61 -0.73 -10.77 -10.24
CA PRO A 61 -1.71 -11.46 -9.44
C PRO A 61 -1.02 -12.20 -8.27
N PRO A 62 -1.69 -12.32 -7.12
CA PRO A 62 -1.18 -13.04 -5.95
C PRO A 62 -0.77 -14.48 -6.28
N THR A 63 -1.53 -15.12 -7.17
CA THR A 63 -1.27 -16.45 -7.72
C THR A 63 -1.75 -16.50 -9.16
N ARG A 64 -1.04 -17.24 -10.02
CA ARG A 64 -1.45 -17.56 -11.40
C ARG A 64 -2.12 -18.93 -11.51
N ASN A 65 -2.18 -19.65 -10.40
CA ASN A 65 -2.84 -20.94 -10.32
C ASN A 65 -4.37 -20.78 -10.29
N ASN A 66 -5.08 -21.73 -10.92
CA ASN A 66 -6.53 -21.83 -10.77
C ASN A 66 -6.87 -22.19 -9.32
N MET A 67 -7.78 -21.47 -8.68
CA MET A 67 -8.16 -21.81 -7.31
C MET A 67 -8.83 -23.18 -7.28
N ARG A 68 -8.38 -24.07 -6.37
CA ARG A 68 -9.05 -25.36 -6.14
C ARG A 68 -10.32 -25.08 -5.32
N VAL A 69 -11.45 -25.57 -5.80
CA VAL A 69 -12.67 -25.60 -5.01
C VAL A 69 -12.45 -26.61 -3.89
N VAL A 70 -12.45 -26.15 -2.64
CA VAL A 70 -12.44 -27.04 -1.47
C VAL A 70 -13.88 -27.43 -1.20
N GLU A 71 -14.35 -28.49 -1.88
CA GLU A 71 -15.64 -29.13 -1.61
C GLU A 71 -15.51 -30.06 -0.40
N LEU A 72 -16.01 -29.63 0.76
CA LEU A 72 -16.39 -30.57 1.82
C LEU A 72 -17.84 -31.00 1.56
N GLY A 73 -18.04 -32.29 1.34
CA GLY A 73 -19.25 -32.89 0.76
C GLY A 73 -20.58 -32.63 1.49
N ILE A 74 -21.64 -32.75 0.69
CA ILE A 74 -23.10 -32.81 0.99
C ILE A 74 -23.59 -31.92 2.14
N GLY A 75 -23.99 -30.69 1.79
CA GLY A 75 -25.07 -29.99 2.51
C GLY A 75 -24.78 -28.56 2.96
N TRP A 76 -24.77 -27.61 2.02
CA TRP A 76 -24.98 -26.18 2.31
C TRP A 76 -26.42 -25.90 2.77
N LYS A 77 -26.85 -26.53 3.87
CA LYS A 77 -28.07 -26.16 4.62
C LYS A 77 -27.67 -25.68 6.00
N ALA A 78 -27.34 -24.39 6.06
CA ALA A 78 -27.30 -23.62 7.30
C ALA A 78 -28.75 -23.42 7.79
N ASN A 79 -29.29 -24.36 8.59
CA ASN A 79 -30.22 -24.10 9.71
C ASN A 79 -30.66 -25.39 10.43
N LEU A 80 -29.77 -26.04 11.18
CA LEU A 80 -30.13 -27.23 11.98
C LEU A 80 -29.63 -27.15 13.43
N MET A 81 -29.82 -26.00 14.08
CA MET A 81 -29.49 -25.82 15.50
C MET A 81 -30.37 -26.64 16.47
N CYS A 82 -31.44 -27.29 16.02
CA CYS A 82 -32.32 -28.12 16.88
C CYS A 82 -32.80 -29.43 16.22
N GLY A 83 -32.14 -29.90 15.16
CA GLY A 83 -32.71 -30.95 14.30
C GLY A 83 -32.61 -32.40 14.80
N ASN A 84 -31.81 -32.67 15.85
CA ASN A 84 -31.45 -34.04 16.21
C ASN A 84 -31.81 -34.45 17.65
N PHE A 85 -32.72 -33.73 18.31
CA PHE A 85 -33.25 -34.13 19.60
C PHE A 85 -34.23 -35.29 19.44
N ASP A 86 -33.79 -36.52 19.74
CA ASP A 86 -34.69 -37.65 19.89
C ASP A 86 -35.41 -37.56 21.25
N ILE A 87 -36.53 -36.82 21.26
CA ILE A 87 -37.47 -36.70 22.38
C ILE A 87 -37.85 -38.07 22.97
N LYS A 88 -37.83 -39.14 22.16
CA LYS A 88 -38.19 -40.48 22.58
C LYS A 88 -37.18 -41.09 23.56
N THR A 89 -35.91 -40.67 23.49
CA THR A 89 -34.81 -41.21 24.30
C THR A 89 -34.67 -40.48 25.64
N THR A 90 -34.93 -39.17 25.67
CA THR A 90 -35.01 -38.38 26.91
C THR A 90 -36.15 -38.89 27.82
N ILE A 91 -37.31 -39.21 27.23
CA ILE A 91 -38.43 -39.83 27.96
C ILE A 91 -38.07 -41.26 28.44
N LYS A 92 -37.32 -42.03 27.64
CA LYS A 92 -36.93 -43.40 27.99
C LYS A 92 -35.90 -43.45 29.14
N ASN A 93 -35.02 -42.46 29.24
CA ASN A 93 -34.01 -42.39 30.30
C ASN A 93 -34.54 -41.81 31.62
N GLN A 94 -35.50 -40.89 31.56
CA GLN A 94 -36.23 -40.43 32.75
C GLN A 94 -37.18 -41.49 33.32
N LEU A 95 -37.65 -42.43 32.49
CA LEU A 95 -38.51 -43.54 32.93
C LEU A 95 -37.72 -44.79 33.37
N ASN A 96 -36.43 -44.91 33.01
CA ASN A 96 -35.59 -46.02 33.46
C ASN A 96 -35.17 -45.93 34.94
N GLY A 97 -35.30 -44.75 35.57
CA GLY A 97 -35.11 -44.58 37.02
C GLY A 97 -36.31 -45.02 37.87
N ILE A 98 -37.41 -45.49 37.24
CA ILE A 98 -38.67 -45.85 37.92
C ILE A 98 -39.05 -47.33 37.65
N THR A 99 -38.25 -48.06 36.85
CA THR A 99 -38.63 -49.37 36.30
C THR A 99 -38.46 -50.60 37.20
N GLU A 100 -37.97 -50.46 38.44
CA GLU A 100 -37.91 -51.60 39.38
C GLU A 100 -39.14 -51.72 40.29
N GLY A 101 -39.91 -50.64 40.47
CA GLY A 101 -41.14 -50.66 41.29
C GLY A 101 -42.43 -51.05 40.53
N PHE A 102 -42.42 -51.03 39.19
CA PHE A 102 -43.64 -51.22 38.38
C PHE A 102 -43.82 -52.64 37.83
N LYS A 103 -42.78 -53.48 37.87
CA LYS A 103 -42.86 -54.89 37.42
C LYS A 103 -43.63 -55.80 38.38
N ASP A 104 -43.79 -55.39 39.64
CA ASP A 104 -44.49 -56.20 40.65
C ASP A 104 -46.02 -55.96 40.66
N LEU A 105 -46.49 -54.86 40.08
CA LEU A 105 -47.91 -54.50 40.07
C LEU A 105 -48.69 -55.03 38.85
N MET A 106 -47.98 -55.49 37.81
CA MET A 106 -48.58 -55.91 36.53
C MET A 106 -48.80 -57.43 36.39
N GLY A 107 -48.73 -58.18 37.49
CA GLY A 107 -49.09 -59.61 37.54
C GLY A 107 -50.57 -59.89 37.88
N ASN A 108 -51.27 -58.94 38.51
CA ASN A 108 -52.60 -59.21 39.12
C ASN A 108 -53.75 -58.34 38.57
N VAL A 109 -53.54 -57.57 37.49
CA VAL A 109 -54.57 -56.66 36.92
C VAL A 109 -54.74 -56.88 35.41
N ILE A 110 -54.92 -58.14 35.01
CA ILE A 110 -55.44 -58.49 33.68
C ILE A 110 -56.59 -59.49 33.88
N GLU A 111 -57.70 -59.04 34.46
CA GLU A 111 -58.99 -59.74 34.27
C GLU A 111 -60.25 -58.89 34.50
N SER A 112 -60.14 -57.58 34.67
CA SER A 112 -61.30 -56.73 34.92
C SER A 112 -61.20 -55.41 34.18
N ALA A 113 -61.73 -55.38 32.94
CA ALA A 113 -62.70 -54.37 32.49
C ALA A 113 -62.79 -54.31 30.97
N LYS A 114 -63.92 -54.79 30.42
CA LYS A 114 -64.53 -54.20 29.23
C LYS A 114 -65.69 -53.32 29.69
N GLY A 115 -65.61 -52.01 29.43
CA GLY A 115 -66.78 -51.14 29.28
C GLY A 115 -66.84 -49.90 30.18
N ALA A 116 -66.56 -48.73 29.58
CA ALA A 116 -67.28 -47.45 29.73
C ALA A 116 -67.21 -46.73 31.12
N VAL A 117 -67.20 -45.41 31.31
CA VAL A 117 -67.44 -44.18 30.51
C VAL A 117 -66.58 -43.04 31.12
N ALA A 118 -66.20 -42.10 30.26
CA ALA A 118 -65.45 -40.88 30.57
C ALA A 118 -66.18 -39.91 31.51
N SER A 119 -65.60 -39.68 32.70
CA SER A 119 -65.49 -38.37 33.39
C SER A 119 -64.98 -38.47 34.83
N MET A 120 -64.73 -39.67 35.37
CA MET A 120 -64.10 -39.84 36.68
C MET A 120 -62.65 -40.35 36.63
N PRO A 121 -61.64 -39.48 36.42
CA PRO A 121 -60.29 -39.85 36.83
C PRO A 121 -59.69 -39.00 37.96
N ALA A 122 -59.84 -37.67 37.97
CA ALA A 122 -59.06 -36.84 38.90
C ALA A 122 -59.46 -37.02 40.39
N MET A 123 -60.77 -37.09 40.69
CA MET A 123 -61.27 -37.16 42.06
C MET A 123 -61.27 -38.60 42.64
N ILE A 124 -61.33 -39.63 41.78
CA ILE A 124 -61.22 -41.03 42.21
C ILE A 124 -59.76 -41.45 42.40
N LEU A 125 -58.82 -40.96 41.58
CA LEU A 125 -57.38 -41.26 41.78
C LEU A 125 -56.85 -40.71 43.12
N GLN A 126 -57.31 -39.54 43.57
CA GLN A 126 -56.92 -39.00 44.88
C GLN A 126 -57.36 -39.87 46.07
N ARG A 127 -58.49 -40.59 45.95
CA ARG A 127 -59.02 -41.45 47.03
C ARG A 127 -58.56 -42.90 46.93
N ALA A 128 -58.37 -43.42 45.72
CA ALA A 128 -58.02 -44.83 45.50
C ALA A 128 -56.52 -45.09 45.63
N ASN A 129 -55.67 -44.13 45.23
CA ASN A 129 -54.23 -44.22 45.45
C ASN A 129 -53.62 -42.80 45.48
N PRO A 130 -53.60 -42.14 46.64
CA PRO A 130 -53.10 -40.77 46.78
C PRO A 130 -51.63 -40.63 46.32
N GLN A 131 -50.82 -41.71 46.42
CA GLN A 131 -49.44 -41.72 45.94
C GLN A 131 -49.35 -41.71 44.40
N LEU A 132 -50.28 -42.36 43.69
CA LEU A 132 -50.33 -42.33 42.23
C LEU A 132 -50.78 -40.96 41.71
N TYR A 133 -51.73 -40.32 42.40
CA TYR A 133 -52.11 -38.94 42.08
C TYR A 133 -50.93 -37.98 42.32
N ASP A 134 -50.21 -38.12 43.43
CA ASP A 134 -49.03 -37.30 43.72
C ASP A 134 -47.88 -37.58 42.73
N LEU A 135 -47.70 -38.83 42.28
CA LEU A 135 -46.75 -39.21 41.23
C LEU A 135 -47.11 -38.64 39.85
N ILE A 136 -48.38 -38.67 39.46
CA ILE A 136 -48.85 -38.11 38.18
C ILE A 136 -48.83 -36.59 38.24
N THR A 137 -49.22 -35.99 39.36
CA THR A 137 -49.24 -34.53 39.50
C THR A 137 -47.81 -34.01 39.57
N ASN A 138 -46.98 -34.48 40.51
CA ASN A 138 -45.59 -34.03 40.62
C ASN A 138 -44.72 -34.48 39.44
N GLY A 139 -44.95 -35.66 38.87
CA GLY A 139 -44.20 -36.16 37.71
C GLY A 139 -44.52 -35.43 36.40
N VAL A 140 -45.79 -35.06 36.16
CA VAL A 140 -46.19 -34.24 35.01
C VAL A 140 -45.75 -32.78 35.20
N TYR A 141 -45.78 -32.25 36.44
CA TYR A 141 -45.22 -30.94 36.75
C TYR A 141 -43.69 -30.92 36.55
N GLN A 142 -42.98 -31.94 37.01
CA GLN A 142 -41.53 -32.05 36.83
C GLN A 142 -41.16 -32.22 35.36
N GLY A 143 -41.89 -33.05 34.60
CA GLY A 143 -41.68 -33.19 33.15
C GLY A 143 -41.97 -31.90 32.37
N LYS A 144 -42.95 -31.09 32.81
CA LYS A 144 -43.25 -29.78 32.22
C LYS A 144 -42.20 -28.72 32.60
N ILE A 145 -41.68 -28.76 33.83
CA ILE A 145 -40.56 -27.92 34.27
C ILE A 145 -39.28 -28.29 33.50
N ASP A 146 -38.97 -29.57 33.37
CA ASP A 146 -37.80 -30.05 32.63
C ASP A 146 -37.91 -29.71 31.14
N PHE A 147 -39.07 -29.92 30.51
CA PHE A 147 -39.31 -29.51 29.12
C PHE A 147 -39.22 -27.99 28.92
N ASN A 148 -39.78 -27.19 29.84
CA ASN A 148 -39.66 -25.74 29.80
C ASN A 148 -38.22 -25.30 30.04
N ASN A 149 -37.48 -25.92 30.95
CA ASN A 149 -36.06 -25.66 31.19
C ASN A 149 -35.19 -26.02 29.97
N LEU A 150 -35.58 -27.02 29.18
CA LEU A 150 -34.93 -27.41 27.93
C LEU A 150 -35.23 -26.44 26.78
N LYS A 151 -36.46 -25.95 26.67
CA LYS A 151 -36.81 -24.89 25.72
C LYS A 151 -36.10 -23.59 26.09
N THR A 152 -36.16 -23.21 27.37
CA THR A 152 -35.47 -22.04 27.91
C THR A 152 -33.96 -22.17 27.77
N SER A 153 -33.35 -23.35 27.92
CA SER A 153 -31.89 -23.46 27.77
C SER A 153 -31.40 -23.19 26.34
N CYS A 154 -32.17 -23.58 25.33
CA CYS A 154 -31.91 -23.22 23.93
C CYS A 154 -32.14 -21.73 23.68
N GLU A 155 -33.27 -21.18 24.14
CA GLU A 155 -33.63 -19.76 23.99
C GLU A 155 -32.64 -18.84 24.74
N GLU A 156 -32.23 -19.22 25.95
CA GLU A 156 -31.26 -18.52 26.81
C GLU A 156 -29.85 -18.57 26.21
N MET A 157 -29.47 -19.67 25.55
CA MET A 157 -28.18 -19.77 24.85
C MET A 157 -28.14 -18.87 23.62
N ALA A 158 -29.23 -18.83 22.84
CA ALA A 158 -29.38 -17.90 21.73
C ALA A 158 -29.39 -16.42 22.19
N HIS A 159 -29.98 -16.14 23.35
CA HIS A 159 -29.94 -14.81 23.97
C HIS A 159 -28.54 -14.44 24.50
N LYS A 160 -27.82 -15.39 25.11
CA LYS A 160 -26.44 -15.16 25.60
C LYS A 160 -25.46 -14.82 24.47
N LEU A 161 -25.70 -15.32 23.26
CA LEU A 161 -24.95 -14.99 22.03
C LEU A 161 -25.14 -13.53 21.58
N ALA A 162 -26.27 -12.91 21.91
CA ALA A 162 -26.56 -11.51 21.53
C ALA A 162 -25.87 -10.48 22.44
N ASP A 163 -25.68 -10.78 23.73
CA ASP A 163 -25.24 -9.80 24.75
C ASP A 163 -23.74 -9.86 25.13
N ALA A 164 -22.97 -10.78 24.57
CA ALA A 164 -21.59 -11.02 25.03
C ALA A 164 -20.52 -10.12 24.38
N THR A 165 -19.52 -9.73 25.18
CA THR A 165 -18.26 -9.12 24.70
C THR A 165 -17.41 -10.14 23.92
N LEU A 166 -16.37 -9.70 23.20
CA LEU A 166 -15.54 -10.54 22.31
C LEU A 166 -15.14 -11.90 22.93
N GLY A 167 -14.61 -11.94 24.16
CA GLY A 167 -14.24 -13.21 24.81
C GLY A 167 -15.44 -14.11 25.17
N GLY A 168 -16.60 -13.52 25.44
CA GLY A 168 -17.82 -14.26 25.78
C GLY A 168 -18.48 -14.93 24.57
N LYS A 169 -18.44 -14.30 23.39
CA LYS A 169 -19.02 -14.86 22.15
C LYS A 169 -18.29 -16.13 21.70
N TRP A 170 -16.96 -16.10 21.69
CA TRP A 170 -16.14 -17.22 21.24
C TRP A 170 -16.20 -18.41 22.20
N GLY A 171 -16.27 -18.16 23.51
CA GLY A 171 -16.51 -19.21 24.50
C GLY A 171 -17.88 -19.87 24.35
N GLN A 172 -18.92 -19.09 24.06
CA GLN A 172 -20.26 -19.63 23.79
C GLN A 172 -20.33 -20.42 22.48
N ALA A 173 -19.61 -19.99 21.44
CA ALA A 173 -19.50 -20.74 20.19
C ALA A 173 -18.79 -22.09 20.41
N ALA A 174 -17.74 -22.13 21.25
CA ALA A 174 -17.06 -23.37 21.64
C ALA A 174 -17.97 -24.27 22.49
N ASP A 175 -18.72 -23.69 23.44
CA ASP A 175 -19.73 -24.41 24.23
C ASP A 175 -20.80 -25.03 23.30
N LEU A 176 -21.29 -24.29 22.31
CA LEU A 176 -22.29 -24.78 21.37
C LEU A 176 -21.78 -25.96 20.53
N GLU A 177 -20.52 -25.89 20.08
CA GLU A 177 -19.89 -27.00 19.36
C GLU A 177 -19.70 -28.23 20.26
N SER A 178 -19.26 -28.01 21.51
CA SER A 178 -19.17 -29.07 22.52
C SER A 178 -20.52 -29.71 22.79
N TYR A 179 -21.58 -28.91 22.89
CA TYR A 179 -22.94 -29.39 23.11
C TYR A 179 -23.43 -30.33 22.01
N LYS A 180 -23.08 -30.06 20.74
CA LYS A 180 -23.36 -30.98 19.63
C LYS A 180 -22.67 -32.35 19.80
N ASN A 181 -21.44 -32.35 20.30
CA ASN A 181 -20.71 -33.59 20.57
C ASN A 181 -21.28 -34.33 21.78
N ILE A 182 -21.60 -33.61 22.87
CA ILE A 182 -22.21 -34.17 24.07
C ILE A 182 -23.57 -34.79 23.75
N THR A 183 -24.42 -34.09 23.01
CA THR A 183 -25.77 -34.60 22.66
C THR A 183 -25.73 -35.82 21.74
N SER A 184 -24.61 -36.07 21.05
CA SER A 184 -24.40 -37.29 20.27
C SER A 184 -24.13 -38.52 21.14
N SER A 185 -23.59 -38.35 22.35
CA SER A 185 -23.30 -39.44 23.30
C SER A 185 -24.24 -39.47 24.51
N GLN A 186 -24.86 -38.34 24.85
CA GLN A 186 -25.74 -38.14 25.99
C GLN A 186 -27.12 -37.65 25.52
N PRO A 187 -28.08 -38.57 25.30
CA PRO A 187 -29.44 -38.21 24.86
C PRO A 187 -30.31 -37.62 25.98
N ASP A 188 -29.85 -37.64 27.23
CA ASP A 188 -30.48 -36.94 28.35
C ASP A 188 -30.04 -35.47 28.35
N ALA A 189 -30.99 -34.57 28.03
CA ALA A 189 -30.67 -33.18 27.81
C ALA A 189 -30.33 -32.40 29.11
N SER A 190 -30.79 -32.87 30.28
CA SER A 190 -30.41 -32.31 31.58
C SER A 190 -28.98 -32.70 31.97
N LYS A 191 -28.59 -33.96 31.70
CA LYS A 191 -27.20 -34.41 31.88
C LYS A 191 -26.27 -33.75 30.87
N ALA A 192 -26.70 -33.60 29.61
CA ALA A 192 -25.93 -32.91 28.59
C ALA A 192 -25.69 -31.44 28.93
N LYS A 193 -26.70 -30.76 29.52
CA LYS A 193 -26.54 -29.39 30.01
C LYS A 193 -25.56 -29.30 31.19
N LYS A 194 -25.63 -30.23 32.15
CA LYS A 194 -24.68 -30.27 33.27
C LYS A 194 -23.25 -30.52 32.80
N GLU A 195 -23.06 -31.45 31.87
CA GLU A 195 -21.74 -31.74 31.28
C GLU A 195 -21.20 -30.55 30.48
N LEU A 196 -22.08 -29.80 29.80
CA LEU A 196 -21.71 -28.54 29.13
C LEU A 196 -21.28 -27.47 30.15
N ASP A 197 -22.04 -27.31 31.23
CA ASP A 197 -21.75 -26.36 32.32
C ASP A 197 -20.42 -26.68 33.04
N ASP A 198 -19.96 -27.92 33.00
CA ASP A 198 -18.65 -28.36 33.52
C ASP A 198 -17.49 -28.05 32.54
N LYS A 199 -17.77 -28.04 31.22
CA LYS A 199 -16.79 -27.80 30.16
C LYS A 199 -16.45 -26.33 29.96
N GLN A 200 -17.40 -25.40 30.03
CA GLN A 200 -17.16 -23.94 30.05
C GLN A 200 -16.12 -23.42 29.02
N GLY A 201 -16.16 -23.93 27.80
CA GLY A 201 -15.28 -23.54 26.70
C GLY A 201 -13.89 -24.18 26.71
N LYS A 202 -13.61 -25.12 27.62
CA LYS A 202 -12.31 -25.83 27.73
C LYS A 202 -11.98 -26.71 26.53
N GLU A 203 -12.99 -27.19 25.78
CA GLU A 203 -12.73 -28.01 24.58
C GLU A 203 -12.21 -27.19 23.39
N GLY A 204 -12.33 -25.87 23.43
CA GLY A 204 -11.95 -25.01 22.31
C GLY A 204 -12.91 -25.10 21.14
N LYS A 205 -12.65 -24.25 20.14
CA LYS A 205 -13.41 -24.17 18.89
C LYS A 205 -12.64 -24.84 17.77
N SER A 206 -13.35 -25.53 16.87
CA SER A 206 -12.74 -25.97 15.61
C SER A 206 -12.38 -24.75 14.77
N TRP A 207 -11.10 -24.66 14.41
CA TRP A 207 -10.53 -23.53 13.70
C TRP A 207 -9.90 -23.99 12.38
N VAL A 208 -9.05 -23.15 11.78
CA VAL A 208 -8.36 -23.42 10.51
C VAL A 208 -7.81 -24.84 10.45
N GLY A 209 -8.13 -25.57 9.38
CA GLY A 209 -7.63 -26.92 9.17
C GLY A 209 -8.17 -27.96 10.15
N ASN A 210 -9.36 -27.71 10.74
CA ASN A 210 -10.01 -28.56 11.75
C ASN A 210 -9.21 -28.72 13.06
N GLN A 211 -8.27 -27.82 13.36
CA GLN A 211 -7.55 -27.84 14.63
C GLN A 211 -8.40 -27.21 15.74
N LYS A 212 -8.41 -27.82 16.94
CA LYS A 212 -9.03 -27.23 18.12
C LYS A 212 -8.12 -26.15 18.73
N LYS A 213 -8.64 -24.93 18.86
CA LYS A 213 -7.92 -23.79 19.45
C LYS A 213 -8.77 -23.04 20.48
N GLY A 214 -8.09 -22.31 21.37
CA GLY A 214 -8.68 -21.45 22.38
C GLY A 214 -9.09 -22.15 23.68
N GLY A 215 -9.11 -23.49 23.70
CA GLY A 215 -9.44 -24.29 24.89
C GLY A 215 -8.28 -24.49 25.86
N GLN A 216 -8.49 -25.39 26.83
CA GLN A 216 -7.51 -25.72 27.86
C GLN A 216 -6.32 -26.48 27.26
N GLY A 217 -5.10 -25.95 27.47
CA GLY A 217 -3.86 -26.53 26.92
C GLY A 217 -3.74 -26.45 25.40
N GLN A 218 -4.61 -25.68 24.74
CA GLN A 218 -4.57 -25.43 23.30
C GLN A 218 -3.94 -24.06 23.01
N GLU A 219 -3.42 -23.87 21.80
CA GLU A 219 -3.00 -22.54 21.37
C GLU A 219 -4.21 -21.58 21.30
N PRO A 220 -4.04 -20.29 21.63
CA PRO A 220 -5.10 -19.32 21.45
C PRO A 220 -5.42 -19.14 19.96
N ILE A 221 -6.67 -18.79 19.66
CA ILE A 221 -7.10 -18.44 18.31
C ILE A 221 -6.48 -17.09 17.97
N LYS A 222 -5.64 -17.03 16.94
CA LYS A 222 -5.03 -15.79 16.46
C LYS A 222 -5.71 -15.40 15.14
N ILE A 223 -6.62 -14.42 15.20
CA ILE A 223 -7.49 -14.11 14.07
C ILE A 223 -6.67 -13.69 12.85
N VAL A 224 -5.71 -12.78 13.01
CA VAL A 224 -4.97 -12.25 11.86
C VAL A 224 -3.95 -13.27 11.38
N GLU A 225 -3.16 -13.84 12.30
CA GLU A 225 -2.07 -14.76 11.98
C GLU A 225 -2.57 -16.04 11.31
N ASP A 226 -3.56 -16.72 11.91
CA ASP A 226 -4.04 -18.01 11.40
C ASP A 226 -4.72 -17.86 10.03
N ILE A 227 -5.49 -16.79 9.83
CA ILE A 227 -6.21 -16.52 8.58
C ILE A 227 -5.27 -16.08 7.46
N ALA A 228 -4.26 -15.25 7.77
CA ALA A 228 -3.24 -14.87 6.80
C ALA A 228 -2.44 -16.09 6.30
N LYS A 229 -2.07 -17.00 7.20
CA LYS A 229 -1.39 -18.26 6.82
C LYS A 229 -2.29 -19.16 5.97
N ALA A 230 -3.53 -19.37 6.40
CA ALA A 230 -4.50 -20.18 5.68
C ALA A 230 -4.71 -19.65 4.26
N GLY A 231 -4.92 -18.35 4.12
CA GLY A 231 -5.10 -17.68 2.84
C GLY A 231 -3.86 -17.72 1.96
N TYR A 232 -2.67 -17.54 2.53
CA TYR A 232 -1.41 -17.69 1.80
C TYR A 232 -1.29 -19.09 1.20
N ASN A 233 -1.60 -20.12 1.99
CA ASN A 233 -1.55 -21.50 1.55
C ASN A 233 -2.60 -21.80 0.49
N LEU A 234 -3.85 -21.35 0.69
CA LEU A 234 -4.94 -21.52 -0.28
C LEU A 234 -4.60 -20.89 -1.64
N LEU A 235 -4.04 -19.68 -1.65
CA LEU A 235 -3.63 -18.99 -2.88
C LEU A 235 -2.46 -19.72 -3.58
N ASN A 236 -1.59 -20.38 -2.83
CA ASN A 236 -0.50 -21.18 -3.38
C ASN A 236 -0.87 -22.66 -3.62
N GLN A 237 -2.15 -23.04 -3.51
CA GLN A 237 -2.65 -24.43 -3.65
C GLN A 237 -2.05 -25.44 -2.66
N ARG A 238 -1.72 -24.99 -1.46
CA ARG A 238 -1.10 -25.79 -0.40
C ARG A 238 -2.11 -26.16 0.67
N GLY A 239 -1.80 -27.16 1.49
CA GLY A 239 -2.57 -27.46 2.69
C GLY A 239 -2.60 -26.26 3.63
N VAL A 240 -3.76 -25.94 4.21
CA VAL A 240 -3.97 -24.73 5.02
C VAL A 240 -3.04 -24.62 6.23
N LEU A 241 -2.53 -25.74 6.73
CA LEU A 241 -1.64 -25.84 7.89
C LEU A 241 -0.15 -25.96 7.53
N GLU A 242 0.21 -25.97 6.25
CA GLU A 242 1.63 -26.05 5.86
C GLU A 242 2.39 -24.79 6.30
N SER A 243 3.62 -24.97 6.78
CA SER A 243 4.46 -23.90 7.32
C SER A 243 5.79 -23.72 6.59
N ASN A 244 6.21 -24.69 5.78
CA ASN A 244 7.45 -24.65 5.01
C ASN A 244 7.41 -23.61 3.88
N SER A 245 8.58 -23.21 3.40
CA SER A 245 8.69 -22.29 2.27
C SER A 245 8.17 -22.90 0.96
N VAL A 246 7.64 -22.04 0.08
CA VAL A 246 7.26 -22.43 -1.28
C VAL A 246 8.54 -22.56 -2.11
N SER A 247 8.74 -23.71 -2.78
CA SER A 247 9.91 -23.88 -3.66
C SER A 247 9.83 -22.93 -4.86
N ALA A 248 10.97 -22.46 -5.36
CA ALA A 248 11.03 -21.56 -6.52
C ALA A 248 10.29 -22.12 -7.75
N SER A 249 10.30 -23.45 -7.95
CA SER A 249 9.58 -24.14 -9.03
C SER A 249 8.05 -24.09 -8.89
N ASN A 250 7.55 -24.03 -7.66
CA ASN A 250 6.11 -24.03 -7.36
C ASN A 250 5.58 -22.62 -7.08
N CYS A 251 6.47 -21.63 -6.97
CA CYS A 251 6.10 -20.25 -6.76
C CYS A 251 5.55 -19.63 -8.04
N GLN A 252 4.22 -19.55 -8.13
CA GLN A 252 3.50 -19.00 -9.29
C GLN A 252 2.66 -17.78 -8.92
N GLY A 253 3.31 -16.65 -8.64
CA GLY A 253 2.62 -15.39 -8.39
C GLY A 253 3.39 -14.46 -7.46
N ALA A 254 2.88 -13.24 -7.30
CA ALA A 254 3.54 -12.23 -6.49
C ALA A 254 3.58 -12.60 -4.99
N LEU A 255 2.65 -13.43 -4.51
CA LEU A 255 2.56 -13.74 -3.08
C LEU A 255 3.76 -14.51 -2.54
N CYS A 256 4.16 -15.59 -3.22
CA CYS A 256 5.32 -16.41 -2.85
C CYS A 256 6.65 -15.77 -3.26
N GLN A 257 6.65 -14.82 -4.20
CA GLN A 257 7.82 -14.00 -4.53
C GLN A 257 8.08 -12.92 -3.47
N THR A 258 7.04 -12.54 -2.72
CA THR A 258 7.10 -11.51 -1.68
C THR A 258 7.47 -12.09 -0.32
N TRP A 259 6.91 -13.25 0.03
CA TRP A 259 7.21 -13.97 1.26
C TRP A 259 7.45 -15.44 0.95
N ASP A 260 8.56 -15.98 1.48
CA ASP A 260 8.97 -17.34 1.18
C ASP A 260 8.05 -18.37 1.82
N ASN A 261 7.48 -18.04 2.99
CA ASN A 261 6.62 -18.92 3.77
C ASN A 261 5.40 -18.17 4.36
N PRO A 262 4.31 -18.89 4.73
CA PRO A 262 3.11 -18.28 5.27
C PRO A 262 3.32 -17.55 6.62
N GLN A 263 4.32 -17.95 7.42
CA GLN A 263 4.61 -17.31 8.70
C GLN A 263 5.15 -15.89 8.50
N GLU A 264 6.02 -15.67 7.53
CA GLU A 264 6.53 -14.34 7.20
C GLU A 264 5.43 -13.38 6.77
N ALA A 265 4.52 -13.84 5.90
CA ALA A 265 3.37 -13.04 5.49
C ALA A 265 2.49 -12.65 6.68
N ALA A 266 2.22 -13.60 7.57
CA ALA A 266 1.41 -13.37 8.77
C ALA A 266 2.11 -12.48 9.80
N ASN A 267 3.41 -12.66 10.03
CA ASN A 267 4.21 -11.81 10.92
C ASN A 267 4.29 -10.37 10.40
N TRP A 268 4.45 -10.21 9.08
CA TRP A 268 4.45 -8.91 8.44
C TRP A 268 3.10 -8.22 8.64
N LEU A 269 1.99 -8.90 8.34
CA LEU A 269 0.64 -8.32 8.49
C LEU A 269 0.32 -7.98 9.96
N THR A 270 0.54 -8.90 10.89
CA THR A 270 0.30 -8.67 12.33
C THR A 270 1.14 -7.55 12.91
N SER A 271 2.33 -7.28 12.35
CA SER A 271 3.12 -6.12 12.75
C SER A 271 2.51 -4.80 12.28
N VAL A 272 1.79 -4.78 11.16
CA VAL A 272 1.12 -3.58 10.62
C VAL A 272 -0.19 -3.31 11.35
N ILE A 273 -1.10 -4.27 11.35
CA ILE A 273 -2.48 -4.08 11.85
C ILE A 273 -2.71 -4.55 13.29
N GLY A 274 -1.76 -5.28 13.86
CA GLY A 274 -1.89 -5.89 15.18
C GLY A 274 -2.44 -7.31 15.14
N GLU A 275 -2.67 -7.86 16.33
CA GLU A 275 -3.22 -9.20 16.52
C GLU A 275 -4.16 -9.21 17.73
N GLN A 276 -5.19 -10.05 17.63
CA GLN A 276 -6.04 -10.41 18.76
C GLN A 276 -6.00 -11.93 18.95
N SER A 277 -5.53 -12.33 20.12
CA SER A 277 -5.54 -13.71 20.57
C SER A 277 -6.77 -13.96 21.46
N ILE A 278 -7.53 -14.99 21.12
CA ILE A 278 -8.79 -15.33 21.76
C ILE A 278 -8.68 -16.71 22.40
N SER A 279 -9.12 -16.78 23.66
CA SER A 279 -9.39 -17.96 24.46
C SER A 279 -10.89 -18.14 24.57
N THR A 280 -11.35 -19.37 24.49
CA THR A 280 -12.76 -19.75 24.59
C THR A 280 -13.17 -20.07 26.03
N CYS A 281 -12.21 -20.19 26.95
CA CYS A 281 -12.49 -20.56 28.32
C CYS A 281 -13.12 -19.42 29.12
N LYS A 282 -14.18 -19.72 29.90
CA LYS A 282 -14.78 -18.78 30.85
C LYS A 282 -13.97 -18.65 32.16
N VAL A 283 -13.23 -19.69 32.52
CA VAL A 283 -12.36 -19.76 33.71
C VAL A 283 -10.92 -20.00 33.24
N ASP A 284 -9.93 -19.38 33.88
CA ASP A 284 -8.52 -19.39 33.44
C ASP A 284 -8.01 -20.82 33.20
N CYS A 285 -7.81 -21.16 31.92
CA CYS A 285 -7.39 -22.48 31.45
C CYS A 285 -5.93 -22.47 30.97
N GLY A 286 -5.17 -21.43 31.31
CA GLY A 286 -3.76 -21.23 30.95
C GLY A 286 -3.56 -20.37 29.70
N THR A 287 -4.57 -20.23 28.84
CA THR A 287 -4.58 -19.34 27.67
C THR A 287 -5.44 -18.11 27.93
N LYS A 288 -4.82 -16.93 27.85
CA LYS A 288 -5.49 -15.65 28.09
C LYS A 288 -5.74 -14.91 26.78
N ASN A 289 -6.86 -14.18 26.76
CA ASN A 289 -7.09 -13.17 25.74
C ASN A 289 -5.97 -12.12 25.81
N SER A 290 -5.35 -11.84 24.68
CA SER A 290 -4.37 -10.76 24.59
C SER A 290 -4.51 -10.01 23.27
N SER A 291 -4.18 -8.73 23.29
CA SER A 291 -4.22 -7.87 22.12
C SER A 291 -2.83 -7.28 21.93
N LYS A 292 -2.30 -7.38 20.71
CA LYS A 292 -1.06 -6.73 20.30
C LYS A 292 -1.41 -5.62 19.32
N ALA A 293 -1.00 -4.39 19.63
CA ALA A 293 -1.20 -3.26 18.72
C ALA A 293 -0.28 -3.39 17.50
N GLY A 294 -0.80 -2.99 16.33
CA GLY A 294 0.00 -2.81 15.12
C GLY A 294 0.73 -1.47 15.12
N VAL A 295 1.83 -1.38 14.37
CA VAL A 295 2.63 -0.15 14.24
C VAL A 295 2.29 0.67 12.99
N GLY A 296 1.37 0.20 12.14
CA GLY A 296 0.99 0.82 10.88
C GLY A 296 1.98 0.59 9.74
N LEU A 297 1.71 1.20 8.58
CA LEU A 297 2.55 1.03 7.37
C LEU A 297 3.83 1.88 7.38
N THR A 298 3.86 3.03 8.04
CA THR A 298 5.00 3.97 8.00
C THR A 298 6.33 3.33 8.39
N PRO A 299 6.44 2.56 9.51
CA PRO A 299 7.69 1.88 9.84
C PRO A 299 8.10 0.83 8.80
N LYS A 300 7.15 0.22 8.08
CA LYS A 300 7.44 -0.74 7.01
C LYS A 300 7.97 -0.06 5.76
N ILE A 301 7.46 1.13 5.46
CA ILE A 301 7.99 1.98 4.38
C ILE A 301 9.44 2.37 4.69
N GLU A 302 9.74 2.73 5.95
CA GLU A 302 11.10 3.08 6.37
C GLU A 302 12.06 1.89 6.26
N ASP A 303 11.68 0.72 6.79
CA ASP A 303 12.46 -0.53 6.65
C ASP A 303 12.75 -0.87 5.18
N GLU A 304 11.74 -0.72 4.31
CA GLU A 304 11.86 -0.97 2.88
C GLU A 304 12.74 0.08 2.18
N ASN A 305 12.67 1.34 2.62
CA ASN A 305 13.50 2.42 2.10
C ASN A 305 14.98 2.18 2.41
N ILE A 306 15.33 1.78 3.64
CA ILE A 306 16.72 1.46 4.02
C ILE A 306 17.29 0.38 3.10
N LYS A 307 16.53 -0.69 2.85
CA LYS A 307 16.93 -1.76 1.91
C LYS A 307 17.08 -1.25 0.48
N THR A 308 16.15 -0.39 0.05
CA THR A 308 16.13 0.17 -1.30
C THR A 308 17.32 1.10 -1.54
N VAL A 309 17.66 1.99 -0.58
CA VAL A 309 18.84 2.86 -0.67
C VAL A 309 20.11 2.03 -0.77
N ALA A 310 20.28 1.01 0.08
CA ALA A 310 21.46 0.16 0.07
C ALA A 310 21.62 -0.57 -1.29
N LYS A 311 20.52 -1.08 -1.84
CA LYS A 311 20.51 -1.76 -3.14
C LYS A 311 20.74 -0.78 -4.31
N LEU A 312 20.16 0.42 -4.23
CA LEU A 312 20.37 1.48 -5.20
C LEU A 312 21.83 1.94 -5.24
N GLN A 313 22.49 2.08 -4.09
CA GLN A 313 23.92 2.36 -4.03
C GLN A 313 24.74 1.26 -4.71
N GLN A 314 24.40 -0.02 -4.48
CA GLN A 314 25.07 -1.14 -5.15
C GLN A 314 24.93 -1.03 -6.68
N VAL A 315 23.72 -0.73 -7.16
CA VAL A 315 23.40 -0.59 -8.59
C VAL A 315 24.09 0.63 -9.22
N LEU A 316 24.13 1.77 -8.52
CA LEU A 316 24.77 2.99 -8.98
C LEU A 316 26.28 2.83 -9.17
N ASN A 317 26.93 2.00 -8.34
CA ASN A 317 28.36 1.75 -8.41
C ASN A 317 28.74 0.52 -9.28
N ALA A 318 27.78 -0.25 -9.77
CA ALA A 318 28.03 -1.40 -10.65
C ALA A 318 28.34 -0.96 -12.09
N ASP A 319 29.35 -1.58 -12.72
CA ASP A 319 29.75 -1.31 -14.12
C ASP A 319 28.57 -1.48 -15.08
N ILE A 320 27.94 -2.66 -15.01
CA ILE A 320 26.72 -3.01 -15.74
C ILE A 320 25.78 -3.68 -14.72
N PRO A 321 24.72 -2.99 -14.28
CA PRO A 321 23.77 -3.61 -13.35
C PRO A 321 23.01 -4.73 -14.05
N ALA A 322 22.98 -5.91 -13.43
CA ALA A 322 22.22 -7.05 -13.97
C ALA A 322 20.72 -6.75 -13.99
N THR A 323 20.02 -7.19 -15.04
CA THR A 323 18.58 -6.96 -15.22
C THR A 323 17.74 -7.46 -14.04
N GLN A 324 18.12 -8.59 -13.45
CA GLN A 324 17.45 -9.14 -12.28
C GLN A 324 17.59 -8.22 -11.05
N THR A 325 18.78 -7.66 -10.83
CA THR A 325 19.04 -6.69 -9.76
C THR A 325 18.21 -5.43 -9.91
N LEU A 326 18.00 -4.96 -11.14
CA LEU A 326 17.14 -3.81 -11.44
C LEU A 326 15.65 -4.11 -11.20
N ALA A 327 15.20 -5.31 -11.58
CA ALA A 327 13.83 -5.77 -11.34
C ALA A 327 13.54 -5.96 -9.84
N GLU A 328 14.51 -6.50 -9.07
CA GLU A 328 14.42 -6.62 -7.61
C GLU A 328 14.44 -5.25 -6.92
N LEU A 329 15.16 -4.27 -7.48
CA LEU A 329 15.21 -2.92 -6.94
C LEU A 329 13.90 -2.17 -7.17
N GLY A 330 13.34 -2.24 -8.38
CA GLY A 330 12.07 -1.60 -8.73
C GLY A 330 10.84 -2.28 -8.14
N SER A 331 9.67 -1.71 -8.44
CA SER A 331 8.36 -2.30 -8.15
C SER A 331 7.54 -2.43 -9.44
N ALA A 332 6.34 -3.01 -9.36
CA ALA A 332 5.48 -3.13 -10.54
C ALA A 332 5.03 -1.76 -11.06
N THR A 333 4.92 -0.77 -10.17
CA THR A 333 4.48 0.59 -10.50
C THR A 333 5.62 1.59 -10.68
N VAL A 334 6.80 1.33 -10.11
CA VAL A 334 8.01 2.16 -10.27
C VAL A 334 9.15 1.25 -10.72
N PRO A 335 9.19 0.87 -12.02
CA PRO A 335 10.28 0.06 -12.53
C PRO A 335 11.56 0.89 -12.58
N VAL A 336 12.69 0.24 -12.35
CA VAL A 336 14.00 0.85 -12.45
C VAL A 336 14.67 0.35 -13.72
N THR A 337 14.82 1.22 -14.72
CA THR A 337 15.51 0.88 -15.97
C THR A 337 16.99 1.19 -15.87
N ARG A 338 17.77 0.60 -16.78
CA ARG A 338 19.19 0.94 -16.92
C ARG A 338 19.39 2.42 -17.25
N GLY A 339 18.60 2.96 -18.19
CA GLY A 339 18.68 4.36 -18.58
C GLY A 339 18.35 5.33 -17.44
N LEU A 340 17.42 4.98 -16.53
CA LEU A 340 17.18 5.74 -15.31
C LEU A 340 18.40 5.75 -14.38
N ILE A 341 19.06 4.60 -14.19
CA ILE A 341 20.26 4.49 -13.34
C ILE A 341 21.44 5.26 -13.94
N GLU A 342 21.64 5.19 -15.24
CA GLU A 342 22.69 5.95 -15.94
C GLU A 342 22.42 7.46 -15.84
N ALA A 343 21.17 7.88 -16.09
CA ALA A 343 20.77 9.28 -15.95
C ALA A 343 20.96 9.81 -14.52
N LEU A 344 20.66 8.97 -13.52
CA LEU A 344 20.83 9.30 -12.10
C LEU A 344 22.31 9.35 -11.70
N ARG A 345 23.14 8.41 -12.19
CA ARG A 345 24.59 8.36 -11.93
C ARG A 345 25.31 9.62 -12.42
N GLU A 346 24.88 10.17 -13.55
CA GLU A 346 25.45 11.37 -14.16
C GLU A 346 24.87 12.67 -13.60
N ASP A 347 23.88 12.60 -12.71
CA ASP A 347 23.25 13.78 -12.14
C ASP A 347 24.10 14.38 -11.00
N PRO A 348 24.35 15.70 -10.97
CA PRO A 348 25.05 16.33 -9.85
C PRO A 348 24.34 16.12 -8.51
N ASP A 349 23.01 16.00 -8.51
CA ASP A 349 22.17 15.83 -7.32
C ASP A 349 21.84 14.35 -7.04
N VAL A 350 22.68 13.43 -7.53
CA VAL A 350 22.49 11.97 -7.43
C VAL A 350 22.12 11.51 -6.02
N GLU A 351 22.68 12.08 -4.96
CA GLU A 351 22.38 11.68 -3.58
C GLU A 351 20.93 11.99 -3.21
N VAL A 352 20.46 13.22 -3.45
CA VAL A 352 19.09 13.66 -3.11
C VAL A 352 18.07 12.93 -3.98
N LEU A 353 18.34 12.83 -5.29
CA LEU A 353 17.48 12.14 -6.23
C LEU A 353 17.39 10.63 -5.95
N SER A 354 18.49 10.01 -5.51
CA SER A 354 18.51 8.60 -5.10
C SER A 354 17.68 8.36 -3.84
N GLN A 355 17.80 9.23 -2.83
CA GLN A 355 17.00 9.12 -1.60
C GLN A 355 15.50 9.26 -1.90
N ARG A 356 15.14 10.21 -2.77
CA ARG A 356 13.75 10.42 -3.16
C ARG A 356 13.20 9.27 -3.99
N LEU A 357 13.95 8.80 -5.00
CA LEU A 357 13.56 7.65 -5.83
C LEU A 357 13.40 6.39 -4.97
N SER A 358 14.33 6.15 -4.04
CA SER A 358 14.26 5.04 -3.10
C SER A 358 12.99 5.09 -2.24
N SER A 359 12.62 6.28 -1.77
CA SER A 359 11.41 6.47 -0.97
C SER A 359 10.15 6.16 -1.78
N GLU A 360 10.07 6.60 -3.05
CA GLU A 360 8.95 6.30 -3.95
C GLU A 360 8.81 4.79 -4.22
N ILE A 361 9.94 4.11 -4.46
CA ILE A 361 9.99 2.65 -4.64
C ILE A 361 9.57 1.91 -3.36
N ALA A 362 10.05 2.35 -2.19
CA ALA A 362 9.77 1.71 -0.91
C ALA A 362 8.28 1.78 -0.54
N VAL A 363 7.66 2.95 -0.73
CA VAL A 363 6.22 3.13 -0.55
C VAL A 363 5.45 2.19 -1.48
N SER A 364 5.82 2.18 -2.75
CA SER A 364 5.20 1.34 -3.77
C SER A 364 5.26 -0.15 -3.41
N LYS A 365 6.44 -0.69 -3.08
CA LYS A 365 6.62 -2.08 -2.63
C LYS A 365 5.82 -2.40 -1.37
N THR A 366 5.74 -1.47 -0.44
CA THR A 366 5.01 -1.66 0.82
C THR A 366 3.49 -1.75 0.60
N ILE A 367 2.96 -0.93 -0.32
CA ILE A 367 1.55 -1.01 -0.73
C ILE A 367 1.26 -2.33 -1.47
N GLU A 368 2.15 -2.76 -2.36
CA GLU A 368 2.03 -4.06 -3.05
C GLU A 368 1.97 -5.21 -2.03
N LYS A 369 2.87 -5.22 -1.04
CA LYS A 369 2.82 -6.16 0.10
C LYS A 369 1.47 -6.09 0.82
N MET A 370 0.98 -4.90 1.14
CA MET A 370 -0.28 -4.75 1.86
C MET A 370 -1.49 -5.31 1.07
N LEU A 371 -1.52 -5.09 -0.24
CA LEU A 371 -2.58 -5.60 -1.11
C LEU A 371 -2.53 -7.12 -1.26
N LEU A 372 -1.33 -7.71 -1.28
CA LEU A 372 -1.14 -9.16 -1.22
C LEU A 372 -1.63 -9.73 0.12
N ALA A 373 -1.27 -9.11 1.25
CA ALA A 373 -1.72 -9.51 2.57
C ALA A 373 -3.26 -9.43 2.69
N ARG A 374 -3.87 -8.36 2.18
CA ARG A 374 -5.33 -8.21 2.09
C ARG A 374 -5.97 -9.37 1.33
N ARG A 375 -5.37 -9.78 0.20
CA ARG A 375 -5.87 -10.94 -0.56
C ARG A 375 -5.73 -12.23 0.24
N SER A 376 -4.61 -12.44 0.94
CA SER A 376 -4.44 -13.59 1.83
C SER A 376 -5.57 -13.63 2.87
N VAL A 377 -5.90 -12.51 3.53
CA VAL A 377 -7.03 -12.46 4.46
C VAL A 377 -8.35 -12.86 3.78
N LEU A 378 -8.66 -12.28 2.61
CA LEU A 378 -9.87 -12.61 1.86
C LEU A 378 -9.95 -14.10 1.45
N ALA A 379 -8.80 -14.72 1.12
CA ALA A 379 -8.74 -16.13 0.79
C ALA A 379 -8.90 -17.00 2.05
N GLY A 380 -8.27 -16.62 3.16
CA GLY A 380 -8.38 -17.32 4.45
C GLY A 380 -9.80 -17.26 5.03
N MET A 381 -10.54 -16.16 4.81
CA MET A 381 -11.97 -16.05 5.14
C MET A 381 -12.84 -17.11 4.45
N ARG A 382 -12.34 -17.75 3.39
CA ARG A 382 -13.03 -18.82 2.64
C ARG A 382 -12.63 -20.22 3.10
N GLU A 383 -11.73 -20.35 4.08
CA GLU A 383 -11.49 -21.63 4.73
C GLU A 383 -12.79 -22.13 5.38
N PRO A 384 -13.16 -23.42 5.25
CA PRO A 384 -14.50 -23.89 5.62
C PRO A 384 -14.93 -23.63 7.07
N ASN A 385 -14.03 -23.77 8.04
CA ASN A 385 -14.33 -23.54 9.46
C ASN A 385 -14.50 -22.04 9.75
N VAL A 386 -13.74 -21.20 9.06
CA VAL A 386 -13.80 -19.73 9.19
C VAL A 386 -15.01 -19.16 8.45
N ALA A 387 -15.33 -19.70 7.27
CA ALA A 387 -16.43 -19.23 6.43
C ALA A 387 -17.81 -19.50 7.04
N GLN A 388 -17.93 -20.54 7.87
CA GLN A 388 -19.17 -20.89 8.57
C GLN A 388 -19.33 -20.16 9.92
N ASP A 389 -18.31 -19.42 10.33
CA ASP A 389 -18.25 -18.75 11.62
C ASP A 389 -18.55 -17.25 11.48
N ALA A 390 -19.79 -16.87 11.77
CA ALA A 390 -20.26 -15.50 11.62
C ALA A 390 -19.46 -14.50 12.48
N ASP A 391 -19.04 -14.90 13.68
CA ASP A 391 -18.24 -14.04 14.56
C ASP A 391 -16.83 -13.82 13.98
N ALA A 392 -16.20 -14.87 13.43
CA ALA A 392 -14.93 -14.74 12.73
C ALA A 392 -15.04 -13.83 11.50
N GLN A 393 -16.09 -13.97 10.69
CA GLN A 393 -16.31 -13.10 9.52
C GLN A 393 -16.44 -11.63 9.95
N ALA A 394 -17.22 -11.33 10.99
CA ALA A 394 -17.40 -9.98 11.48
C ALA A 394 -16.10 -9.35 12.01
N GLU A 395 -15.25 -10.10 12.70
CA GLU A 395 -13.94 -9.59 13.14
C GLU A 395 -12.98 -9.41 11.94
N LEU A 396 -13.00 -10.32 10.96
CA LEU A 396 -12.16 -10.21 9.76
C LEU A 396 -12.57 -9.05 8.84
N GLU A 397 -13.85 -8.66 8.81
CA GLU A 397 -14.30 -7.44 8.14
C GLU A 397 -13.72 -6.17 8.78
N LYS A 398 -13.60 -6.14 10.11
CA LYS A 398 -12.92 -5.03 10.81
C LYS A 398 -11.44 -4.99 10.46
N VAL A 399 -10.78 -6.16 10.43
CA VAL A 399 -9.39 -6.31 9.98
C VAL A 399 -9.23 -5.73 8.57
N LEU A 400 -10.08 -6.13 7.60
CA LEU A 400 -10.04 -5.59 6.24
C LEU A 400 -10.26 -4.08 6.19
N THR A 401 -11.15 -3.55 7.02
CA THR A 401 -11.39 -2.10 7.14
C THR A 401 -10.15 -1.37 7.64
N LEU A 402 -9.43 -1.92 8.62
CA LEU A 402 -8.16 -1.37 9.10
C LEU A 402 -7.10 -1.39 8.00
N ILE A 403 -6.99 -2.50 7.25
CA ILE A 403 -6.10 -2.60 6.09
C ILE A 403 -6.39 -1.50 5.06
N ASP A 404 -7.65 -1.31 4.69
CA ASP A 404 -8.05 -0.30 3.69
C ASP A 404 -7.81 1.13 4.18
N ARG A 405 -7.95 1.37 5.49
CA ARG A 405 -7.62 2.66 6.11
C ARG A 405 -6.12 2.97 6.04
N GLU A 406 -5.26 2.02 6.37
CA GLU A 406 -3.80 2.18 6.27
C GLU A 406 -3.37 2.49 4.82
N ILE A 407 -3.91 1.74 3.84
CA ILE A 407 -3.64 1.99 2.42
C ILE A 407 -4.09 3.40 2.01
N SER A 408 -5.26 3.83 2.44
CA SER A 408 -5.82 5.14 2.11
C SER A 408 -5.01 6.29 2.71
N GLN A 409 -4.45 6.11 3.91
CA GLN A 409 -3.57 7.09 4.54
C GLN A 409 -2.27 7.27 3.77
N VAL A 410 -1.61 6.16 3.41
CA VAL A 410 -0.38 6.23 2.60
C VAL A 410 -0.67 6.83 1.23
N LYS A 411 -1.79 6.47 0.59
CA LYS A 411 -2.20 7.07 -0.68
C LYS A 411 -2.39 8.59 -0.57
N LEU A 412 -3.07 9.06 0.47
CA LEU A 412 -3.26 10.49 0.69
C LEU A 412 -1.92 11.22 0.85
N GLU A 413 -0.99 10.63 1.60
CA GLU A 413 0.36 11.16 1.75
C GLU A 413 1.10 11.21 0.40
N MET A 414 1.03 10.15 -0.40
CA MET A 414 1.63 10.11 -1.74
C MET A 414 1.01 11.13 -2.69
N ASP A 415 -0.31 11.26 -2.71
CA ASP A 415 -1.03 12.20 -3.57
C ASP A 415 -0.66 13.65 -3.19
N MET A 416 -0.55 13.93 -1.89
CA MET A 416 -0.06 15.20 -1.38
C MET A 416 1.39 15.45 -1.83
N GLN A 417 2.29 14.48 -1.63
CA GLN A 417 3.69 14.61 -2.04
C GLN A 417 3.84 14.79 -3.56
N LYS A 418 3.05 14.10 -4.37
CA LYS A 418 3.05 14.20 -5.85
C LYS A 418 2.44 15.50 -6.34
N SER A 419 1.48 16.07 -5.60
CA SER A 419 0.94 17.40 -5.90
C SER A 419 1.95 18.51 -5.61
N ILE A 420 2.89 18.27 -4.68
CA ILE A 420 3.93 19.21 -4.27
C ILE A 420 5.22 19.02 -5.12
N MET A 421 5.51 17.79 -5.56
CA MET A 421 6.77 17.42 -6.21
C MET A 421 6.52 16.65 -7.51
N SER A 422 7.25 16.97 -8.58
CA SER A 422 7.21 16.21 -9.83
C SER A 422 7.83 14.81 -9.67
N ASN A 423 7.35 13.83 -10.45
CA ASN A 423 7.86 12.45 -10.47
C ASN A 423 9.41 12.45 -10.57
N THR A 424 10.09 11.87 -9.59
CA THR A 424 11.55 11.93 -9.45
C THR A 424 12.26 11.33 -10.67
N ALA A 425 11.77 10.22 -11.21
CA ALA A 425 12.31 9.62 -12.43
C ALA A 425 12.17 10.56 -13.64
N SER A 426 11.06 11.31 -13.72
CA SER A 426 10.88 12.32 -14.78
C SER A 426 11.84 13.50 -14.62
N VAL A 427 12.12 13.94 -13.38
CA VAL A 427 13.11 14.99 -13.09
C VAL A 427 14.51 14.54 -13.49
N ILE A 428 14.93 13.35 -13.07
CA ILE A 428 16.24 12.77 -13.41
C ILE A 428 16.44 12.76 -14.93
N LEU A 429 15.44 12.28 -15.67
CA LEU A 429 15.51 12.19 -17.14
C LEU A 429 15.46 13.55 -17.82
N GLN A 430 14.68 14.50 -17.28
CA GLN A 430 14.65 15.87 -17.77
C GLN A 430 15.99 16.57 -17.55
N ASN A 431 16.62 16.39 -16.39
CA ASN A 431 17.96 16.92 -16.11
C ASN A 431 18.99 16.36 -17.10
N LYS A 432 18.95 15.05 -17.39
CA LYS A 432 19.80 14.43 -18.43
C LYS A 432 19.60 15.10 -19.78
N GLN A 433 18.35 15.26 -20.23
CA GLN A 433 18.06 15.92 -21.51
C GLN A 433 18.55 17.37 -21.55
N HIS A 434 18.42 18.12 -20.44
CA HIS A 434 18.96 19.47 -20.34
C HIS A 434 20.49 19.47 -20.41
N ARG A 435 21.17 18.50 -19.77
CA ARG A 435 22.63 18.34 -19.87
C ARG A 435 23.07 18.02 -21.30
N GLU A 436 22.38 17.10 -21.97
CA GLU A 436 22.67 16.74 -23.38
C GLU A 436 22.43 17.93 -24.31
N ALA A 437 21.35 18.68 -24.11
CA ALA A 437 21.06 19.89 -24.88
C ALA A 437 22.07 21.02 -24.59
N ALA A 438 22.51 21.18 -23.34
CA ALA A 438 23.48 22.19 -22.92
C ALA A 438 24.93 21.82 -23.27
N ALA A 439 25.24 20.53 -23.41
CA ALA A 439 26.51 20.03 -23.92
C ALA A 439 26.67 20.28 -25.44
N GLY A 440 25.64 20.81 -26.09
CA GLY A 440 25.73 21.38 -27.43
C GLY A 440 26.69 22.57 -27.47
N ALA A 441 27.86 22.34 -28.09
CA ALA A 441 28.87 23.30 -28.56
C ALA A 441 30.09 23.61 -27.67
N TYR A 442 30.62 22.67 -26.88
CA TYR A 442 32.03 22.76 -26.46
C TYR A 442 32.79 21.42 -26.52
N SER A 443 33.80 21.41 -27.42
CA SER A 443 34.97 20.53 -27.51
C SER A 443 34.79 19.01 -27.72
N THR A 444 34.14 18.61 -28.81
CA THR A 444 34.78 17.57 -29.65
C THR A 444 35.54 18.31 -30.75
N PRO A 445 36.82 17.97 -31.04
CA PRO A 445 37.47 18.48 -32.24
C PRO A 445 36.55 18.09 -33.41
N GLN A 446 36.05 19.10 -34.11
CA GLN A 446 35.19 18.88 -35.27
C GLN A 446 36.02 18.07 -36.26
N ASP A 447 35.72 16.77 -36.38
CA ASP A 447 36.31 15.90 -37.40
C ASP A 447 35.85 16.45 -38.75
N SER A 448 36.70 17.30 -39.33
CA SER A 448 36.45 17.89 -40.62
C SER A 448 36.68 16.81 -41.68
N MET A 449 35.64 16.53 -42.46
CA MET A 449 35.73 15.64 -43.62
C MET A 449 36.83 16.11 -44.58
N ASP A 450 37.03 17.43 -44.71
CA ASP A 450 38.10 18.02 -45.52
C ASP A 450 39.49 17.72 -44.94
N LYS A 451 39.61 17.69 -43.60
CA LYS A 451 40.86 17.31 -42.93
C LYS A 451 41.17 15.83 -43.19
N ARG A 452 40.17 14.94 -43.07
CA ARG A 452 40.33 13.51 -43.38
C ARG A 452 40.69 13.26 -44.83
N ILE A 453 40.06 13.95 -45.78
CA ILE A 453 40.36 13.83 -47.22
C ILE A 453 41.79 14.31 -47.49
N ASN A 454 42.19 15.44 -46.90
CA ASN A 454 43.54 15.99 -47.07
C ASN A 454 44.63 15.12 -46.39
N ASP A 455 44.32 14.50 -45.24
CA ASP A 455 45.22 13.57 -44.55
C ASP A 455 45.33 12.23 -45.31
N LEU A 456 44.26 11.77 -45.97
CA LEU A 456 44.27 10.60 -46.88
C LEU A 456 45.03 10.87 -48.19
N GLU A 457 44.99 12.11 -48.70
CA GLU A 457 45.61 12.48 -49.97
C GLU A 457 47.11 12.84 -49.80
N LYS A 458 47.52 13.35 -48.62
CA LYS A 458 48.87 13.95 -48.43
C LYS A 458 49.59 13.60 -47.12
N GLY A 459 48.98 12.87 -46.20
CA GLY A 459 49.58 12.53 -44.90
C GLY A 459 50.32 11.20 -44.92
N GLU A 460 51.61 11.17 -44.58
CA GLU A 460 52.21 9.94 -44.05
C GLU A 460 51.77 9.79 -42.58
N PRO A 461 51.18 8.64 -42.18
CA PRO A 461 50.68 8.48 -40.82
C PRO A 461 51.84 8.56 -39.81
N GLY A 462 51.76 9.52 -38.91
CA GLY A 462 52.75 9.69 -37.85
C GLY A 462 52.59 8.62 -36.77
N ALA A 463 53.65 8.40 -35.97
CA ALA A 463 53.63 7.43 -34.87
C ALA A 463 52.51 7.69 -33.82
N ALA A 464 51.93 8.89 -33.79
CA ALA A 464 50.78 9.25 -32.96
C ALA A 464 49.45 8.69 -33.49
N ASP A 465 49.31 8.53 -34.81
CA ASP A 465 48.07 8.04 -35.45
C ASP A 465 47.96 6.50 -35.41
N MET A 466 49.08 5.82 -35.13
CA MET A 466 49.13 4.36 -34.93
C MET A 466 49.01 3.92 -33.47
N GLN A 467 48.83 4.85 -32.51
CA GLN A 467 48.57 4.47 -31.13
C GLN A 467 47.12 3.95 -31.00
N PRO A 468 46.90 2.74 -30.46
CA PRO A 468 45.55 2.25 -30.19
C PRO A 468 44.87 3.24 -29.24
N SER A 469 43.59 3.54 -29.51
CA SER A 469 42.77 4.43 -28.69
C SER A 469 42.94 4.06 -27.22
N GLN A 470 43.65 4.89 -26.45
CA GLN A 470 43.69 4.76 -25.00
C GLN A 470 42.24 4.94 -24.54
N GLY A 471 41.64 3.88 -24.00
CA GLY A 471 40.26 3.93 -23.52
C GLY A 471 40.11 5.13 -22.61
N ILE A 472 39.12 5.99 -22.88
CA ILE A 472 38.81 7.14 -22.04
C ILE A 472 38.40 6.58 -20.67
N SER A 473 39.34 6.50 -19.74
CA SER A 473 39.06 6.16 -18.35
C SER A 473 38.48 7.41 -17.70
N LEU A 474 37.16 7.56 -17.80
CA LEU A 474 36.45 8.55 -17.00
C LEU A 474 36.58 8.12 -15.53
N PRO A 475 37.13 8.95 -14.63
CA PRO A 475 37.19 8.62 -13.21
C PRO A 475 35.77 8.42 -12.69
N ARG A 476 35.40 7.18 -12.39
CA ARG A 476 34.09 6.87 -11.84
C ARG A 476 34.00 7.38 -10.41
N LYS A 477 33.08 8.33 -10.19
CA LYS A 477 32.77 8.82 -8.85
C LYS A 477 32.10 7.69 -8.07
N ASN A 478 32.73 7.22 -7.01
CA ASN A 478 32.10 6.30 -6.06
C ASN A 478 30.95 7.03 -5.36
N ILE A 479 29.71 6.61 -5.60
CA ILE A 479 28.52 7.23 -5.03
C ILE A 479 28.25 6.57 -3.69
N ILE A 480 28.33 7.35 -2.61
CA ILE A 480 27.95 6.91 -1.26
C ILE A 480 26.58 7.52 -0.98
N LEU A 481 25.58 6.68 -0.73
CA LEU A 481 24.30 7.11 -0.20
C LEU A 481 24.36 6.89 1.31
N GLY A 482 24.00 7.89 2.13
CA GLY A 482 23.88 7.64 3.56
C GLY A 482 22.71 6.68 3.81
N VAL A 483 23.04 5.41 4.06
CA VAL A 483 22.07 4.39 4.45
C VAL A 483 21.76 4.62 5.94
N PRO A 484 20.51 4.93 6.31
CA PRO A 484 20.15 5.06 7.72
C PRO A 484 20.39 3.73 8.45
N SER A 485 21.04 3.79 9.62
CA SER A 485 21.39 2.59 10.39
C SER A 485 20.30 2.09 11.34
N VAL A 486 19.25 2.90 11.58
CA VAL A 486 18.08 2.57 12.42
C VAL A 486 16.85 3.34 11.94
N SER A 487 15.66 2.79 12.21
CA SER A 487 14.39 3.51 12.08
C SER A 487 14.36 4.67 13.08
N ASN A 488 14.51 5.89 12.59
CA ASN A 488 14.65 7.08 13.43
C ASN A 488 13.38 7.92 13.37
N ILE A 489 13.03 8.51 14.52
CA ILE A 489 11.87 9.40 14.72
C ILE A 489 11.99 10.70 13.87
N THR A 490 13.15 10.93 13.26
CA THR A 490 13.44 12.06 12.37
C THR A 490 13.67 11.57 10.94
N PRO A 491 12.99 12.16 9.92
CA PRO A 491 13.25 11.86 8.52
C PRO A 491 14.74 11.97 8.19
N TYR A 492 15.28 10.97 7.49
CA TYR A 492 16.66 11.02 7.01
C TYR A 492 16.83 12.22 6.07
N MET A 493 17.65 13.17 6.49
CA MET A 493 18.09 14.30 5.67
C MET A 493 19.53 14.00 5.21
N PRO A 494 19.82 13.96 3.90
CA PRO A 494 21.17 13.73 3.42
C PRO A 494 22.13 14.81 3.94
N SER A 495 23.37 14.39 4.20
CA SER A 495 24.40 15.26 4.77
C SER A 495 25.06 16.07 3.66
N PHE A 496 24.82 17.38 3.59
CA PHE A 496 25.53 18.27 2.67
C PHE A 496 26.99 18.48 3.12
N THR A 497 27.86 17.50 2.87
CA THR A 497 29.31 17.67 3.06
C THR A 497 29.95 18.16 1.77
N GLY A 498 29.86 19.46 1.51
CA GLY A 498 30.73 20.15 0.56
C GLY A 498 32.12 20.33 1.17
N ASN A 499 33.13 19.71 0.58
CA ASN A 499 34.53 19.90 0.95
C ASN A 499 34.93 21.36 0.72
N SER A 500 35.24 22.08 1.80
CA SER A 500 35.70 23.46 1.81
C SER A 500 37.09 23.59 1.18
N GLY A 501 37.15 23.78 -0.13
CA GLY A 501 38.30 24.35 -0.84
C GLY A 501 38.03 25.83 -1.10
N SER A 502 38.77 26.72 -0.44
CA SER A 502 38.61 28.17 -0.56
C SER A 502 38.90 28.66 -1.99
N GLY A 503 37.84 29.00 -2.71
CA GLY A 503 37.87 29.79 -3.93
C GLY A 503 36.51 30.47 -4.06
N GLY A 504 36.46 31.78 -3.84
CA GLY A 504 35.23 32.52 -3.58
C GLY A 504 34.17 32.40 -4.68
N ALA A 505 33.08 31.70 -4.36
CA ALA A 505 31.74 32.01 -4.80
C ALA A 505 30.77 31.45 -3.74
N THR A 506 30.25 32.34 -2.90
CA THR A 506 29.27 32.03 -1.85
C THR A 506 27.97 31.54 -2.48
N GLY A 507 27.81 30.22 -2.65
CA GLY A 507 26.53 29.57 -2.91
C GLY A 507 25.90 29.12 -1.59
N SER A 508 25.30 30.05 -0.86
CA SER A 508 24.47 29.75 0.30
C SER A 508 23.17 29.09 -0.18
N TYR A 509 22.81 27.91 0.32
CA TYR A 509 21.47 27.34 0.15
C TYR A 509 20.47 28.24 0.88
N ASN A 510 19.90 29.20 0.17
CA ASN A 510 18.76 30.00 0.61
C ASN A 510 17.49 29.38 0.01
N GLY A 511 16.42 29.28 0.82
CA GLY A 511 15.07 28.96 0.37
C GLY A 511 14.65 29.93 -0.74
N SER A 512 14.84 29.50 -1.99
CA SER A 512 14.58 30.32 -3.16
C SER A 512 13.13 30.10 -3.59
N ILE A 513 12.37 31.18 -3.60
CA ILE A 513 10.98 31.21 -4.10
C ILE A 513 11.01 30.69 -5.54
N PRO A 514 10.22 29.67 -5.91
CA PRO A 514 10.21 29.11 -7.27
C PRO A 514 9.95 30.21 -8.31
N ASN A 515 10.90 30.45 -9.22
CA ASN A 515 10.94 31.65 -10.06
C ASN A 515 10.71 31.38 -11.55
N SER A 516 9.91 30.36 -11.88
CA SER A 516 9.51 30.10 -13.26
C SER A 516 8.35 31.02 -13.68
N SER A 517 8.23 31.31 -14.98
CA SER A 517 7.03 31.95 -15.54
C SER A 517 5.87 30.94 -15.55
N ILE A 518 4.63 31.39 -15.28
CA ILE A 518 3.45 30.53 -15.32
C ILE A 518 3.03 30.30 -16.78
N THR A 519 2.84 29.03 -17.15
CA THR A 519 2.44 28.60 -18.51
C THR A 519 1.06 27.92 -18.54
N ALA A 520 0.27 28.13 -17.49
CA ALA A 520 -1.02 27.50 -17.27
C ALA A 520 -2.02 27.79 -18.40
N LYS A 521 -2.75 26.75 -18.83
CA LYS A 521 -3.86 26.83 -19.78
C LYS A 521 -5.21 26.80 -19.08
N THR A 522 -5.26 26.28 -17.85
CA THR A 522 -6.46 26.22 -17.01
C THR A 522 -6.30 26.99 -15.70
N LYS A 523 -7.43 27.32 -15.06
CA LYS A 523 -7.43 28.01 -13.75
C LYS A 523 -6.76 27.17 -12.66
N GLN A 524 -6.97 25.85 -12.70
CA GLN A 524 -6.40 24.89 -11.76
C GLN A 524 -4.88 24.76 -11.93
N GLU A 525 -4.39 24.73 -13.18
CA GLU A 525 -2.95 24.75 -13.46
C GLU A 525 -2.30 26.06 -12.98
N PHE A 526 -2.98 27.19 -13.12
CA PHE A 526 -2.48 28.47 -12.62
C PHE A 526 -2.33 28.44 -11.10
N ILE A 527 -3.36 27.98 -10.38
CA ILE A 527 -3.32 27.84 -8.92
C ILE A 527 -2.18 26.91 -8.51
N ALA A 528 -2.04 25.75 -9.16
CA ALA A 528 -1.00 24.78 -8.85
C ALA A 528 0.42 25.33 -9.06
N GLN A 529 0.65 26.11 -10.13
CA GLN A 529 1.95 26.72 -10.40
C GLN A 529 2.24 27.93 -9.49
N ALA A 530 1.21 28.67 -9.06
CA ALA A 530 1.35 29.85 -8.19
C ALA A 530 1.52 29.48 -6.70
N LEU A 531 0.92 28.36 -6.27
CA LEU A 531 0.82 27.96 -4.86
C LEU A 531 2.17 27.85 -4.13
N PRO A 532 3.23 27.25 -4.70
CA PRO A 532 4.51 27.13 -4.00
C PRO A 532 5.12 28.50 -3.68
N ALA A 533 5.10 29.43 -4.63
CA ALA A 533 5.60 30.78 -4.41
C ALA A 533 4.71 31.54 -3.41
N ALA A 534 3.38 31.40 -3.51
CA ALA A 534 2.44 32.04 -2.59
C ALA A 534 2.64 31.62 -1.13
N LYS A 535 2.88 30.33 -0.86
CA LYS A 535 3.22 29.82 0.49
C LYS A 535 4.52 30.40 1.03
N GLU A 536 5.53 30.60 0.18
CA GLU A 536 6.77 31.24 0.60
C GLU A 536 6.59 32.76 0.85
N ILE A 537 5.73 33.43 0.07
CA ILE A 537 5.37 34.84 0.33
C ILE A 537 4.62 35.00 1.64
N GLU A 538 3.71 34.08 1.96
CA GLU A 538 3.00 34.06 3.23
C GLU A 538 3.97 33.94 4.41
N LYS A 539 4.91 33.00 4.35
CA LYS A 539 5.95 32.86 5.39
C LYS A 539 6.85 34.09 5.50
N LYS A 540 7.30 34.63 4.35
CA LYS A 540 8.31 35.69 4.29
C LYS A 540 7.75 37.08 4.62
N TRP A 541 6.56 37.39 4.12
CA TRP A 541 5.97 38.73 4.18
C TRP A 541 4.68 38.78 5.01
N GLY A 542 4.08 37.64 5.35
CA GLY A 542 2.81 37.58 6.09
C GLY A 542 1.60 37.99 5.25
N VAL A 543 1.68 37.88 3.92
CA VAL A 543 0.55 38.08 3.00
C VAL A 543 -0.10 36.71 2.77
N PRO A 544 -1.40 36.52 3.05
CA PRO A 544 -2.04 35.20 2.93
C PRO A 544 -1.89 34.64 1.52
N ALA A 545 -1.54 33.36 1.40
CA ALA A 545 -1.23 32.77 0.10
C ALA A 545 -2.43 32.79 -0.85
N GLU A 546 -3.66 32.67 -0.34
CA GLU A 546 -4.89 32.77 -1.11
C GLU A 546 -5.04 34.16 -1.73
N VAL A 547 -4.60 35.20 -1.03
CA VAL A 547 -4.61 36.59 -1.54
C VAL A 547 -3.57 36.76 -2.64
N VAL A 548 -2.38 36.19 -2.47
CA VAL A 548 -1.32 36.19 -3.51
C VAL A 548 -1.83 35.52 -4.79
N ILE A 549 -2.44 34.34 -4.68
CA ILE A 549 -2.97 33.61 -5.83
C ILE A 549 -4.17 34.35 -6.45
N ALA A 550 -5.10 34.84 -5.64
CA ALA A 550 -6.31 35.50 -6.14
C ALA A 550 -6.00 36.82 -6.86
N GLN A 551 -5.08 37.63 -6.33
CA GLN A 551 -4.67 38.87 -6.99
C GLN A 551 -3.87 38.58 -8.26
N ALA A 552 -2.93 37.62 -8.22
CA ALA A 552 -2.24 37.22 -9.44
C ALA A 552 -3.20 36.72 -10.52
N ALA A 553 -4.20 35.90 -10.14
CA ALA A 553 -5.20 35.37 -11.06
C ALA A 553 -6.08 36.49 -11.67
N LEU A 554 -6.47 37.48 -10.88
CA LEU A 554 -7.28 38.60 -11.34
C LEU A 554 -6.49 39.50 -12.30
N GLU A 555 -5.29 39.91 -11.89
CA GLU A 555 -4.48 40.90 -12.60
C GLU A 555 -3.86 40.36 -13.89
N SER A 556 -3.56 39.06 -13.94
CA SER A 556 -2.99 38.40 -15.13
C SER A 556 -4.03 37.70 -16.02
N GLY A 557 -5.31 37.68 -15.61
CA GLY A 557 -6.32 36.84 -16.26
C GLY A 557 -5.95 35.36 -16.22
N TRP A 558 -5.62 34.83 -15.04
CA TRP A 558 -5.17 33.45 -14.84
C TRP A 558 -3.90 33.09 -15.64
N GLY A 559 -2.97 34.04 -15.77
CA GLY A 559 -1.71 33.88 -16.48
C GLY A 559 -1.79 34.07 -18.00
N GLN A 560 -2.99 34.33 -18.55
CA GLN A 560 -3.19 34.46 -20.00
C GLN A 560 -2.71 35.80 -20.56
N HIS A 561 -2.61 36.83 -19.71
CA HIS A 561 -2.27 38.19 -20.11
C HIS A 561 -1.13 38.73 -19.25
N VAL A 562 0.07 38.19 -19.45
CA VAL A 562 1.27 38.57 -18.70
C VAL A 562 2.33 39.18 -19.63
N LYS A 563 2.79 40.38 -19.30
CA LYS A 563 3.94 41.03 -19.96
C LYS A 563 5.01 41.32 -18.92
N GLY A 564 6.27 40.98 -19.22
CA GLY A 564 7.40 41.18 -18.30
C GLY A 564 7.24 40.50 -16.94
N ASN A 565 6.46 39.41 -16.84
CA ASN A 565 6.11 38.75 -15.59
C ASN A 565 5.43 39.66 -14.55
N ALA A 566 4.72 40.69 -14.98
CA ALA A 566 3.96 41.60 -14.11
C ALA A 566 2.62 40.99 -13.66
N TYR A 567 2.64 39.88 -12.90
CA TYR A 567 1.44 39.13 -12.51
C TYR A 567 0.48 39.89 -11.58
N PHE A 568 0.96 40.92 -10.89
CA PHE A 568 0.24 41.64 -9.84
C PHE A 568 -0.11 43.09 -10.21
N GLY A 569 0.19 43.54 -11.43
CA GLY A 569 -0.15 44.92 -11.83
C GLY A 569 0.55 46.02 -11.01
N VAL A 570 1.68 45.73 -10.37
CA VAL A 570 2.42 46.73 -9.57
C VAL A 570 3.10 47.75 -10.50
N LYS A 571 2.71 49.02 -10.38
CA LYS A 571 3.33 50.12 -11.14
C LYS A 571 4.73 50.45 -10.63
N GLY A 572 5.67 50.71 -11.54
CA GLY A 572 7.06 51.09 -11.22
C GLY A 572 8.11 50.18 -11.85
N THR A 573 9.19 49.93 -11.11
CA THR A 573 10.38 49.19 -11.57
C THR A 573 10.61 47.99 -10.66
N GLY A 574 10.70 46.79 -11.25
CA GLY A 574 10.99 45.52 -10.60
C GLY A 574 12.45 45.07 -10.80
N SER A 575 12.75 43.83 -10.39
CA SER A 575 14.09 43.23 -10.49
C SER A 575 14.62 43.13 -11.92
N SER A 576 13.73 42.99 -12.91
CA SER A 576 14.06 42.96 -14.34
C SER A 576 13.70 44.26 -15.07
N GLY A 577 13.57 45.36 -14.33
CA GLY A 577 13.29 46.68 -14.89
C GLY A 577 11.79 47.01 -14.94
N SER A 578 11.37 47.72 -15.98
CA SER A 578 9.98 48.18 -16.14
C SER A 578 9.50 47.92 -17.57
N VAL A 579 8.24 47.52 -17.70
CA VAL A 579 7.59 47.27 -18.98
C VAL A 579 6.36 48.17 -19.15
N ASN A 580 6.24 48.81 -20.30
CA ASN A 580 5.13 49.71 -20.60
C ASN A 580 4.02 48.97 -21.36
N PHE A 581 2.81 48.89 -20.78
CA PHE A 581 1.64 48.34 -21.47
C PHE A 581 0.35 49.07 -21.10
N ALA A 582 -0.69 48.86 -21.92
CA ALA A 582 -2.01 49.45 -21.71
C ALA A 582 -2.72 48.75 -20.54
N THR A 583 -3.25 49.55 -19.62
CA THR A 583 -4.10 49.15 -18.50
C THR A 583 -5.42 49.93 -18.56
N HIS A 584 -6.38 49.59 -17.70
CA HIS A 584 -7.63 50.32 -17.56
C HIS A 584 -7.77 50.86 -16.14
N GLU A 585 -8.15 52.12 -16.01
CA GLU A 585 -8.49 52.76 -14.73
C GLU A 585 -9.96 53.16 -14.73
N VAL A 586 -10.59 53.18 -13.56
CA VAL A 586 -11.94 53.71 -13.40
C VAL A 586 -11.85 55.16 -12.93
N ILE A 587 -12.17 56.10 -13.83
CA ILE A 587 -12.20 57.55 -13.54
C ILE A 587 -13.65 58.01 -13.68
N ASN A 588 -14.24 58.56 -12.61
CA ASN A 588 -15.65 58.98 -12.57
C ASN A 588 -16.65 57.87 -12.95
N GLY A 589 -16.36 56.61 -12.59
CA GLY A 589 -17.22 55.45 -12.87
C GLY A 589 -17.13 54.92 -14.31
N GLN A 590 -16.25 55.47 -15.16
CA GLN A 590 -16.02 55.00 -16.52
C GLN A 590 -14.63 54.34 -16.63
N LYS A 591 -14.58 53.20 -17.33
CA LYS A 591 -13.33 52.46 -17.60
C LYS A 591 -12.56 53.14 -18.73
N VAL A 592 -11.43 53.76 -18.41
CA VAL A 592 -10.56 54.50 -19.35
C VAL A 592 -9.27 53.71 -19.56
N GLY A 593 -8.89 53.48 -20.82
CA GLY A 593 -7.60 52.87 -21.16
C GLY A 593 -6.46 53.87 -21.06
N ILE A 594 -5.42 53.56 -20.29
CA ILE A 594 -4.20 54.37 -20.18
C ILE A 594 -2.96 53.49 -20.40
N ARG A 595 -1.82 54.07 -20.74
CA ARG A 595 -0.53 53.36 -20.74
C ARG A 595 0.24 53.72 -19.49
N ASP A 596 0.79 52.71 -18.82
CA ASP A 596 1.57 52.91 -17.60
C ASP A 596 2.78 51.97 -17.57
N ASN A 597 3.72 52.27 -16.67
CA ASN A 597 4.94 51.51 -16.46
C ASN A 597 4.75 50.54 -15.29
N PHE A 598 4.91 49.25 -15.57
CA PHE A 598 4.75 48.17 -14.59
C PHE A 598 6.08 47.51 -14.28
N ALA A 599 6.24 47.07 -13.04
CA ALA A 599 7.43 46.38 -12.58
C ALA A 599 7.60 45.04 -13.33
N ALA A 600 8.79 44.81 -13.89
CA ALA A 600 9.14 43.58 -14.61
C ALA A 600 10.03 42.66 -13.75
N TYR A 601 9.88 41.35 -13.93
CA TYR A 601 10.51 40.31 -13.10
C TYR A 601 11.02 39.12 -13.93
N GLY A 602 11.92 38.31 -13.36
CA GLY A 602 12.48 37.11 -14.00
C GLY A 602 11.47 35.96 -14.11
N GLY A 603 10.49 35.91 -13.21
CA GLY A 603 9.43 34.90 -13.17
C GLY A 603 8.38 35.17 -12.09
N PHE A 604 7.50 34.20 -11.84
CA PHE A 604 6.39 34.37 -10.90
C PHE A 604 6.87 34.57 -9.46
N GLY A 605 7.89 33.82 -9.04
CA GLY A 605 8.45 33.92 -7.69
C GLY A 605 9.01 35.30 -7.36
N GLU A 606 9.78 35.90 -8.27
CA GLU A 606 10.27 37.28 -8.11
C GLU A 606 9.15 38.31 -8.13
N ALA A 607 8.14 38.12 -8.98
CA ALA A 607 6.97 38.99 -9.01
C ALA A 607 6.19 38.93 -7.69
N ALA A 608 6.01 37.73 -7.14
CA ALA A 608 5.33 37.50 -5.86
C ALA A 608 6.15 38.06 -4.68
N ASP A 609 7.48 37.95 -4.73
CA ASP A 609 8.37 38.54 -3.71
C ASP A 609 8.33 40.07 -3.75
N GLY A 610 8.40 40.64 -4.95
CA GLY A 610 8.25 42.08 -5.18
C GLY A 610 6.89 42.58 -4.71
N TYR A 611 5.84 41.80 -4.92
CA TYR A 611 4.48 42.08 -4.45
C TYR A 611 4.38 42.07 -2.91
N GLY A 612 4.88 41.02 -2.25
CA GLY A 612 4.92 40.94 -0.78
C GLY A 612 5.72 42.10 -0.17
N ALA A 613 6.87 42.44 -0.76
CA ALA A 613 7.66 43.58 -0.35
C ALA A 613 6.93 44.92 -0.57
N PHE A 614 6.20 45.08 -1.68
CA PHE A 614 5.42 46.29 -1.98
C PHE A 614 4.32 46.53 -0.94
N LEU A 615 3.54 45.50 -0.59
CA LEU A 615 2.51 45.62 0.44
C LEU A 615 3.10 45.93 1.82
N THR A 616 4.21 45.27 2.18
CA THR A 616 4.83 45.42 3.50
C THR A 616 5.49 46.80 3.67
N LYS A 617 6.17 47.31 2.63
CA LYS A 617 6.90 48.58 2.69
C LYS A 617 5.97 49.81 2.63
N ASN A 618 4.82 49.70 1.96
CA ASN A 618 3.93 50.84 1.78
C ASN A 618 2.94 50.97 2.95
N LYS A 619 3.10 52.03 3.75
CA LYS A 619 2.33 52.29 4.98
C LYS A 619 0.81 52.22 4.79
N ARG A 620 0.31 52.51 3.59
CA ARG A 620 -1.14 52.45 3.27
C ARG A 620 -1.76 51.07 3.47
N TYR A 621 -1.00 49.98 3.34
CA TYR A 621 -1.51 48.61 3.47
C TYR A 621 -1.33 48.01 4.85
N ARG A 622 -0.76 48.75 5.83
CA ARG A 622 -0.48 48.23 7.18
C ARG A 622 -1.70 47.59 7.85
N ASN A 623 -2.90 48.16 7.64
CA ASN A 623 -4.12 47.65 8.26
C ASN A 623 -4.52 46.26 7.77
N ALA A 624 -4.15 45.88 6.54
CA ALA A 624 -4.42 44.54 6.01
C ALA A 624 -3.71 43.46 6.82
N PHE A 625 -2.48 43.73 7.29
CA PHE A 625 -1.69 42.78 8.08
C PHE A 625 -2.20 42.54 9.51
N ASN A 626 -3.32 43.16 9.92
CA ASN A 626 -4.05 42.75 11.12
C ASN A 626 -4.95 41.52 10.88
N TYR A 627 -5.14 41.13 9.61
CA TYR A 627 -6.05 40.08 9.17
C TYR A 627 -5.31 38.93 8.46
N LYS A 628 -4.08 38.60 8.89
CA LYS A 628 -3.28 37.55 8.23
C LYS A 628 -3.95 36.18 8.23
N ASP A 629 -4.77 35.91 9.25
CA ASP A 629 -5.50 34.64 9.39
C ASP A 629 -6.90 34.68 8.74
N ASP A 630 -7.29 35.81 8.10
CA ASP A 630 -8.54 35.95 7.34
C ASP A 630 -8.23 36.52 5.95
N PRO A 631 -7.99 35.66 4.95
CA PRO A 631 -7.63 36.07 3.58
C PRO A 631 -8.67 37.00 2.93
N VAL A 632 -9.95 36.84 3.26
CA VAL A 632 -11.03 37.68 2.70
C VAL A 632 -11.00 39.08 3.33
N ALA A 633 -10.83 39.17 4.65
CA ALA A 633 -10.67 40.45 5.33
C ALA A 633 -9.37 41.16 4.90
N PHE A 634 -8.27 40.41 4.74
CA PHE A 634 -7.01 40.93 4.22
C PHE A 634 -7.19 41.55 2.83
N ALA A 635 -7.80 40.83 1.88
CA ALA A 635 -8.06 41.31 0.53
C ALA A 635 -8.95 42.57 0.51
N ARG A 636 -9.94 42.64 1.40
CA ARG A 636 -10.82 43.82 1.55
C ARG A 636 -10.06 45.05 2.03
N GLU A 637 -9.16 44.91 2.99
CA GLU A 637 -8.35 46.03 3.48
C GLU A 637 -7.30 46.47 2.45
N VAL A 638 -6.73 45.55 1.66
CA VAL A 638 -5.86 45.90 0.51
C VAL A 638 -6.64 46.69 -0.54
N ALA A 639 -7.85 46.24 -0.90
CA ALA A 639 -8.74 46.93 -1.84
C ALA A 639 -9.12 48.34 -1.34
N LYS A 640 -9.56 48.44 -0.07
CA LYS A 640 -9.94 49.70 0.59
C LYS A 640 -8.77 50.68 0.68
N ALA A 641 -7.56 50.18 0.84
CA ALA A 641 -6.34 50.98 0.78
C ALA A 641 -6.00 51.48 -0.64
N GLY A 642 -6.82 51.16 -1.66
CA GLY A 642 -6.80 51.72 -3.01
C GLY A 642 -5.95 50.95 -4.01
N TYR A 643 -5.76 49.64 -3.81
CA TYR A 643 -4.89 48.83 -4.69
C TYR A 643 -5.35 48.89 -6.16
N ALA A 644 -6.68 48.90 -6.37
CA ALA A 644 -7.31 49.13 -7.66
C ALA A 644 -8.36 50.24 -7.55
N THR A 645 -8.67 50.89 -8.67
CA THR A 645 -9.72 51.93 -8.78
C THR A 645 -11.13 51.34 -8.99
N ASP A 646 -11.24 50.04 -9.27
CA ASP A 646 -12.53 49.35 -9.45
C ASP A 646 -13.29 49.21 -8.11
N PRO A 647 -14.52 49.75 -7.99
CA PRO A 647 -15.32 49.63 -6.77
C PRO A 647 -15.70 48.18 -6.41
N ASN A 648 -15.69 47.25 -7.36
CA ASN A 648 -16.04 45.83 -7.14
C ASN A 648 -14.80 44.93 -6.92
N TYR A 649 -13.61 45.52 -6.77
CA TYR A 649 -12.36 44.76 -6.70
C TYR A 649 -12.33 43.77 -5.54
N ALA A 650 -12.75 44.19 -4.34
CA ALA A 650 -12.79 43.35 -3.15
C ALA A 650 -13.74 42.14 -3.28
N ASP A 651 -14.91 42.35 -3.89
CA ASP A 651 -15.90 41.30 -4.10
C ASP A 651 -15.43 40.30 -5.17
N THR A 652 -14.72 40.78 -6.19
CA THR A 652 -14.14 39.92 -7.22
C THR A 652 -13.04 39.02 -6.64
N LEU A 653 -12.16 39.56 -5.81
CA LEU A 653 -11.16 38.76 -5.09
C LEU A 653 -11.81 37.74 -4.15
N THR A 654 -12.83 38.14 -3.40
CA THR A 654 -13.56 37.23 -2.49
C THR A 654 -14.19 36.07 -3.27
N LYS A 655 -14.76 36.34 -4.46
CA LYS A 655 -15.31 35.30 -5.35
C LYS A 655 -14.22 34.35 -5.87
N ILE A 656 -13.03 34.85 -6.19
CA ILE A 656 -11.92 34.01 -6.62
C ILE A 656 -11.44 33.09 -5.48
N ILE A 657 -11.26 33.64 -4.28
CA ILE A 657 -10.81 32.88 -3.09
C ILE A 657 -11.80 31.75 -2.78
N ARG A 658 -13.09 32.08 -2.60
CA ARG A 658 -14.11 31.08 -2.21
C ARG A 658 -14.53 30.16 -3.36
N GLY A 659 -14.67 30.71 -4.57
CA GLY A 659 -15.18 29.98 -5.73
C GLY A 659 -14.21 28.92 -6.27
N ASN A 660 -12.92 29.07 -6.00
CA ASN A 660 -11.89 28.09 -6.33
C ASN A 660 -11.40 27.29 -5.12
N LYS A 661 -12.10 27.43 -3.97
CA LYS A 661 -11.80 26.75 -2.70
C LYS A 661 -10.34 26.90 -2.27
N LEU A 662 -9.76 28.10 -2.45
CA LEU A 662 -8.37 28.34 -2.07
C LEU A 662 -8.16 28.19 -0.56
N ASP A 663 -9.21 28.45 0.22
CA ASP A 663 -9.33 28.21 1.66
C ASP A 663 -9.30 26.74 2.07
N GLN A 664 -9.44 25.79 1.13
CA GLN A 664 -9.38 24.35 1.38
C GLN A 664 -8.11 23.68 0.82
N ILE A 665 -7.29 24.45 0.09
CA ILE A 665 -6.05 24.00 -0.55
C ILE A 665 -4.81 24.40 0.28
N MET A 666 -4.98 25.41 1.15
CA MET A 666 -4.01 25.91 2.10
C MET A 666 -4.12 25.16 3.43
#